data_AF-A0A7X7DF77-F1
#
_entry.id   AF-A0A7X7DF77-F1
#
_cell.length_a   1.000
_cell.length_b   1.000
_cell.length_c   1.000
_cell.angle_alpha   90.00
_cell.angle_beta   90.00
_cell.angle_gamma   90.00
#
_symmetry.space_group_name_H-M   'P 1'
#
loop_
_entity.id
_entity.type
_entity.pdbx_description
1 polymer ?
#
loop_
_entity_poly.entity_id
_entity_poly.type
_entity_poly.pdbx_seq_one_letter_code
_entity_poly.pdbx_strand_id
1 'polypeptide(L)'
;MSDIHQPSLFDESADLPRPAKGGRAAAAKPPPAPPATPPDDKERGEGPLHRLMDGNFLQYASYVIRDRAIPELEDGLKPVQRRILYSLNQNDDGRFIKVANIVGYTMQFHPHGDASIGDALVTLVNRGYLIEGQGNFGNIHTGDPAAAPRYIECRLTDLAATQLFNDDLTEFIPSYDGRKKEPVILPAKLPLLLMLGAEGIAVGLSTRILPHNFGELLQAQIAILQKKSFQLLPDFPQGGLIDARDYDEGRGKIRARAVIDQKDEATLVVRELPYGITTELLIASIEEAAKKGKIKTKAIRDYTAGQVEIEIALPADTDIQQTIQALYAFTQCEVSLSLRPIVIQEQRPVELSVHDILRHNTRRLVDLLRKELQIERRKIDEALQAASLVRLFIVHRIYKRIEECKTAAEVRQAILDGLTPFRDQLRREITTADLDMLLAIPIRRISLYDINKSRKEEDDLLADFAAVENNLTDVTAYTIKYLRTLLRDYAGEWPRKTKAAKFDTIEVRELTAEEHAIGLDKDKGYLGFGVGGEPLFRCSSYDKIILVWNDCRYRVIPPPEKMFVDKNLVYAAIFDRDHVMTLVYEADGISHLKRFAFGGVIQNKDYACVPGGESARCLFFSDSQPATLYVKYAPRKGQQIHQQEFDPRKVAIRTPKTRGIQMTTKKIADISTQKPRNWDDKAGPKGALLK
;
A
#
# COMPACT_ATOMS: atom_id res chain seq x y z
N MET A 1 -59.85 11.55 -10.18
CA MET A 1 -60.54 10.52 -10.96
C MET A 1 -59.49 9.67 -11.64
N SER A 2 -59.80 8.37 -11.73
CA SER A 2 -59.02 7.22 -12.24
C SER A 2 -57.83 6.73 -11.40
N ASP A 3 -58.17 5.75 -10.57
CA ASP A 3 -57.33 4.67 -10.04
C ASP A 3 -56.64 3.88 -11.15
N ILE A 4 -55.35 3.56 -10.95
CA ILE A 4 -54.74 2.29 -11.39
C ILE A 4 -53.77 1.85 -10.29
N HIS A 5 -54.19 0.87 -9.48
CA HIS A 5 -53.37 0.17 -8.50
C HIS A 5 -52.74 -1.06 -9.17
N GLN A 6 -51.41 -1.15 -9.20
CA GLN A 6 -50.70 -2.41 -9.47
C GLN A 6 -50.58 -3.22 -8.16
N PRO A 7 -50.79 -4.54 -8.17
CA PRO A 7 -50.69 -5.37 -6.95
C PRO A 7 -49.24 -5.72 -6.62
N SER A 8 -48.89 -5.59 -5.34
CA SER A 8 -47.64 -6.03 -4.73
C SER A 8 -47.60 -7.55 -4.60
N LEU A 9 -46.45 -8.15 -4.93
CA LEU A 9 -46.21 -9.60 -5.04
C LEU A 9 -45.85 -10.28 -3.70
N PHE A 10 -46.17 -9.66 -2.56
CA PHE A 10 -45.74 -10.14 -1.24
C PHE A 10 -46.83 -10.02 -0.18
N ASP A 11 -48.00 -10.60 -0.43
CA ASP A 11 -49.01 -10.75 0.62
C ASP A 11 -49.60 -12.16 0.62
N GLU A 12 -48.93 -13.06 1.36
CA GLU A 12 -49.56 -14.26 1.90
C GLU A 12 -49.13 -14.40 3.37
N SER A 13 -49.99 -13.90 4.25
CA SER A 13 -49.98 -14.23 5.68
C SER A 13 -50.80 -15.51 5.87
N ALA A 14 -50.10 -16.63 6.07
CA ALA A 14 -50.69 -17.87 6.56
C ALA A 14 -50.31 -18.10 8.02
N ASP A 15 -51.33 -18.15 8.87
CA ASP A 15 -51.31 -18.51 10.29
C ASP A 15 -50.43 -19.73 10.58
N LEU A 16 -49.42 -19.56 11.46
CA LEU A 16 -48.78 -20.68 12.14
C LEU A 16 -48.72 -20.41 13.66
N PRO A 17 -49.05 -21.40 14.51
CA PRO A 17 -49.13 -21.20 15.95
C PRO A 17 -47.74 -21.09 16.58
N ARG A 18 -47.57 -20.10 17.47
CA ARG A 18 -46.35 -19.92 18.28
C ARG A 18 -46.15 -21.10 19.25
N PRO A 19 -44.97 -21.72 19.32
CA PRO A 19 -44.66 -22.66 20.40
C PRO A 19 -44.15 -21.93 21.65
N ALA A 20 -44.41 -22.55 22.79
CA ALA A 20 -44.24 -22.02 24.14
C ALA A 20 -42.78 -21.83 24.57
N LYS A 21 -42.59 -20.91 25.53
CA LYS A 21 -41.32 -20.61 26.21
C LYS A 21 -40.77 -21.85 26.94
N GLY A 22 -39.58 -22.29 26.54
CA GLY A 22 -38.73 -23.22 27.29
C GLY A 22 -37.26 -22.78 27.16
N GLY A 23 -36.59 -22.56 28.30
CA GLY A 23 -35.19 -22.09 28.32
C GLY A 23 -34.18 -23.22 28.10
N ARG A 24 -33.02 -22.89 27.52
CA ARG A 24 -31.71 -23.53 27.81
C ARG A 24 -30.53 -22.88 27.07
N ALA A 25 -29.44 -22.71 27.84
CA ALA A 25 -28.01 -22.86 27.53
C ALA A 25 -27.39 -22.19 26.30
N ALA A 26 -26.32 -21.43 26.55
CA ALA A 26 -25.41 -20.87 25.56
C ALA A 26 -24.71 -21.99 24.75
N ALA A 27 -25.02 -22.08 23.47
CA ALA A 27 -24.34 -22.96 22.52
C ALA A 27 -23.19 -22.19 21.83
N ALA A 28 -21.99 -22.79 21.81
CA ALA A 28 -20.82 -22.29 21.11
C ALA A 28 -21.09 -22.19 19.60
N LYS A 29 -20.62 -21.11 18.96
CA LYS A 29 -20.71 -20.92 17.50
C LYS A 29 -19.96 -22.03 16.76
N PRO A 30 -20.57 -22.69 15.75
CA PRO A 30 -19.87 -23.66 14.92
C PRO A 30 -18.82 -22.97 14.03
N PRO A 31 -17.74 -23.67 13.67
CA PRO A 31 -16.69 -23.13 12.79
C PRO A 31 -17.26 -22.80 11.40
N PRO A 32 -16.66 -21.82 10.69
CA PRO A 32 -17.10 -21.45 9.34
C PRO A 32 -16.99 -22.65 8.40
N ALA A 33 -18.04 -22.86 7.60
CA ALA A 33 -18.06 -23.92 6.59
C ALA A 33 -16.93 -23.72 5.56
N PRO A 34 -16.31 -24.79 5.07
CA PRO A 34 -15.32 -24.69 4.00
C PRO A 34 -15.95 -24.08 2.73
N PRO A 35 -15.18 -23.33 1.92
CA PRO A 35 -15.69 -22.75 0.69
C PRO A 35 -16.21 -23.87 -0.23
N ALA A 36 -17.46 -23.73 -0.67
CA ALA A 36 -18.07 -24.68 -1.60
C ALA A 36 -17.22 -24.78 -2.88
N THR A 37 -16.91 -25.99 -3.30
CA THR A 37 -16.35 -26.24 -4.63
C THR A 37 -17.30 -25.68 -5.68
N PRO A 38 -16.81 -24.90 -6.67
CA PRO A 38 -17.67 -24.42 -7.74
C PRO A 38 -18.29 -25.62 -8.47
N PRO A 39 -19.60 -25.61 -8.77
CA PRO A 39 -20.25 -26.70 -9.48
C PRO A 39 -19.62 -26.90 -10.86
N ASP A 40 -19.56 -28.16 -11.29
CA ASP A 40 -18.97 -28.60 -12.56
C ASP A 40 -19.67 -27.89 -13.73
N ASP A 41 -18.90 -27.33 -14.69
CA ASP A 41 -19.43 -26.46 -15.77
C ASP A 41 -20.51 -27.15 -16.64
N LYS A 42 -20.61 -28.48 -16.56
CA LYS A 42 -21.60 -29.29 -17.30
C LYS A 42 -23.03 -29.21 -16.73
N GLU A 43 -23.23 -28.71 -15.52
CA GLU A 43 -24.57 -28.56 -14.91
C GLU A 43 -25.18 -27.16 -15.10
N ARG A 44 -24.47 -26.23 -15.74
CA ARG A 44 -24.99 -24.89 -16.05
C ARG A 44 -25.92 -24.97 -17.26
N GLY A 45 -27.23 -25.06 -17.01
CA GLY A 45 -28.22 -24.98 -18.08
C GLY A 45 -28.15 -23.63 -18.81
N GLU A 46 -28.01 -23.63 -20.13
CA GLU A 46 -28.05 -22.45 -21.02
C GLU A 46 -29.47 -21.86 -21.19
N GLY A 47 -30.26 -21.90 -20.11
CA GLY A 47 -31.62 -21.40 -20.10
C GLY A 47 -31.72 -19.88 -20.33
N PRO A 48 -32.90 -19.36 -20.67
CA PRO A 48 -33.12 -17.93 -20.87
C PRO A 48 -32.66 -17.06 -19.68
N LEU A 49 -32.83 -17.55 -18.45
CA LEU A 49 -32.37 -16.86 -17.24
C LEU A 49 -30.85 -16.76 -17.16
N HIS A 50 -30.11 -17.82 -17.51
CA HIS A 50 -28.65 -17.82 -17.51
C HIS A 50 -28.11 -16.77 -18.49
N ARG A 51 -28.63 -16.76 -19.73
CA ARG A 51 -28.27 -15.77 -20.75
C ARG A 51 -28.60 -14.33 -20.32
N LEU A 52 -29.74 -14.14 -19.66
CA LEU A 52 -30.14 -12.83 -19.15
C LEU A 52 -29.22 -12.37 -18.02
N MET A 53 -28.88 -13.25 -17.07
CA MET A 53 -27.97 -12.94 -15.98
C MET A 53 -26.55 -12.66 -16.48
N ASP A 54 -26.00 -13.48 -17.38
CA ASP A 54 -24.69 -13.25 -17.99
C ASP A 54 -24.65 -11.92 -18.73
N GLY A 55 -25.65 -11.65 -19.57
CA GLY A 55 -25.73 -10.41 -20.34
C GLY A 55 -25.81 -9.17 -19.45
N ASN A 56 -26.73 -9.16 -18.49
CA ASN A 56 -26.94 -8.02 -17.60
C ASN A 56 -25.75 -7.81 -16.66
N PHE A 57 -25.20 -8.89 -16.10
CA PHE A 57 -24.04 -8.81 -15.22
C PHE A 57 -22.79 -8.35 -15.98
N LEU A 58 -22.56 -8.82 -17.20
CA LEU A 58 -21.43 -8.40 -18.04
C LEU A 58 -21.54 -6.91 -18.40
N GLN A 59 -22.73 -6.42 -18.74
CA GLN A 59 -22.96 -4.99 -19.01
C GLN A 59 -22.69 -4.14 -17.76
N TYR A 60 -23.23 -4.54 -16.61
CA TYR A 60 -23.00 -3.86 -15.34
C TYR A 60 -21.51 -3.86 -14.96
N ALA A 61 -20.85 -5.03 -15.03
CA ALA A 61 -19.44 -5.16 -14.70
C ALA A 61 -18.56 -4.31 -15.62
N SER A 62 -18.81 -4.34 -16.95
CA SER A 62 -18.09 -3.52 -17.91
C SER A 62 -18.26 -2.02 -17.62
N TYR A 63 -19.48 -1.57 -17.32
CA TYR A 63 -19.76 -0.18 -16.97
C TYR A 63 -19.04 0.25 -15.67
N VAL A 64 -19.10 -0.56 -14.62
CA VAL A 64 -18.46 -0.24 -13.33
C VAL A 64 -16.93 -0.18 -13.46
N ILE A 65 -16.34 -1.08 -14.25
CA ILE A 65 -14.89 -1.12 -14.48
C ILE A 65 -14.45 0.13 -15.26
N ARG A 66 -15.11 0.45 -16.37
CA ARG A 66 -14.67 1.51 -17.31
C ARG A 66 -15.08 2.91 -16.87
N ASP A 67 -16.33 3.07 -16.43
CA ASP A 67 -16.95 4.39 -16.28
C ASP A 67 -17.08 4.86 -14.82
N ARG A 68 -16.51 4.12 -13.86
CA ARG A 68 -16.65 4.46 -12.43
C ARG A 68 -15.40 4.23 -11.58
N ALA A 69 -14.90 3.01 -11.51
CA ALA A 69 -13.97 2.62 -10.46
C ALA A 69 -12.50 2.89 -10.78
N ILE A 70 -12.09 2.63 -12.03
CA ILE A 70 -10.69 2.66 -12.47
C ILE A 70 -10.41 3.96 -13.25
N PRO A 71 -9.28 4.65 -13.02
CA PRO A 71 -8.92 5.85 -13.77
C PRO A 71 -8.45 5.53 -15.19
N GLU A 72 -8.63 6.49 -16.10
CA GLU A 72 -8.09 6.41 -17.46
C GLU A 72 -6.59 6.70 -17.47
N LEU A 73 -5.80 5.95 -18.25
CA LEU A 73 -4.35 6.15 -18.37
C LEU A 73 -3.99 7.50 -19.01
N GLU A 74 -4.83 7.97 -19.94
CA GLU A 74 -4.56 9.15 -20.74
C GLU A 74 -4.43 10.41 -19.87
N ASP A 75 -5.50 10.81 -19.17
CA ASP A 75 -5.50 11.99 -18.30
C ASP A 75 -5.39 11.67 -16.80
N GLY A 76 -5.49 10.40 -16.40
CA GLY A 76 -5.35 10.00 -15.00
C GLY A 76 -6.56 10.27 -14.12
N LEU A 77 -7.71 10.60 -14.72
CA LEU A 77 -8.92 10.99 -14.00
C LEU A 77 -10.01 9.93 -14.09
N LYS A 78 -10.82 9.82 -13.03
CA LYS A 78 -12.12 9.15 -13.09
C LYS A 78 -13.13 10.06 -13.78
N PRO A 79 -14.19 9.51 -14.42
CA PRO A 79 -15.19 10.32 -15.13
C PRO A 79 -15.82 11.43 -14.27
N VAL A 80 -16.12 11.18 -12.99
CA VAL A 80 -16.67 12.20 -12.08
C VAL A 80 -15.68 13.35 -11.86
N GLN A 81 -14.39 13.06 -11.70
CA GLN A 81 -13.35 14.08 -11.49
C GLN A 81 -13.17 14.94 -12.74
N ARG A 82 -13.16 14.31 -13.92
CA ARG A 82 -13.09 14.99 -15.22
C ARG A 82 -14.24 15.97 -15.41
N ARG A 83 -15.46 15.52 -15.12
CA ARG A 83 -16.69 16.34 -15.23
C ARG A 83 -16.69 17.51 -14.24
N ILE A 84 -16.25 17.31 -13.00
CA ILE A 84 -16.08 18.39 -12.01
C ILE A 84 -15.12 19.46 -12.52
N LEU A 85 -13.93 19.05 -12.98
CA LEU A 85 -12.91 19.97 -13.48
C LEU A 85 -13.39 20.73 -14.74
N TYR A 86 -14.08 20.05 -15.64
CA TYR A 86 -14.68 20.67 -16.82
C TYR A 86 -15.79 21.66 -16.45
N SER A 87 -16.69 21.30 -15.52
CA SER A 87 -17.73 22.20 -15.01
C SER A 87 -17.16 23.44 -14.34
N LEU A 88 -16.06 23.30 -13.60
CA LEU A 88 -15.32 24.44 -13.04
C LEU A 88 -14.77 25.33 -14.15
N ASN A 89 -14.05 24.77 -15.13
CA ASN A 89 -13.45 25.54 -16.23
C ASN A 89 -14.48 26.32 -17.06
N GLN A 90 -15.65 25.73 -17.31
CA GLN A 90 -16.73 26.39 -18.07
C GLN A 90 -17.36 27.58 -17.34
N ASN A 91 -17.23 27.65 -16.01
CA ASN A 91 -17.82 28.68 -15.18
C ASN A 91 -16.77 29.52 -14.44
N ASP A 92 -15.48 29.37 -14.78
CA ASP A 92 -14.39 30.05 -14.11
C ASP A 92 -14.33 31.52 -14.56
N ASP A 93 -14.60 32.42 -13.63
CA ASP A 93 -14.43 33.88 -13.78
C ASP A 93 -13.29 34.42 -12.90
N GLY A 94 -12.47 33.52 -12.34
CA GLY A 94 -11.38 33.82 -11.40
C GLY A 94 -11.83 34.00 -9.94
N ARG A 95 -13.14 33.99 -9.66
CA ARG A 95 -13.70 34.13 -8.31
C ARG A 95 -14.08 32.78 -7.73
N PHE A 96 -14.25 32.75 -6.42
CA PHE A 96 -14.76 31.59 -5.70
C PHE A 96 -16.23 31.33 -6.04
N ILE A 97 -16.56 30.09 -6.36
CA ILE A 97 -17.91 29.64 -6.71
C ILE A 97 -18.39 28.68 -5.61
N LYS A 98 -19.65 28.84 -5.19
CA LYS A 98 -20.29 27.92 -4.24
C LYS A 98 -20.21 26.48 -4.75
N VAL A 99 -19.74 25.55 -3.92
CA VAL A 99 -19.63 24.13 -4.28
C VAL A 99 -20.99 23.56 -4.69
N ALA A 100 -22.08 23.98 -4.04
CA ALA A 100 -23.44 23.59 -4.43
C ALA A 100 -23.77 23.91 -5.91
N ASN A 101 -23.29 25.04 -6.44
CA ASN A 101 -23.50 25.40 -7.84
C ASN A 101 -22.70 24.48 -8.78
N ILE A 102 -21.43 24.24 -8.45
CA ILE A 102 -20.56 23.35 -9.23
C ILE A 102 -21.09 21.93 -9.26
N VAL A 103 -21.62 21.43 -8.14
CA VAL A 103 -22.31 20.14 -8.08
C VAL A 103 -23.50 20.13 -9.04
N GLY A 104 -24.36 21.16 -8.99
CA GLY A 104 -25.51 21.30 -9.89
C GLY A 104 -25.13 21.39 -11.37
N TYR A 105 -24.03 22.08 -11.72
CA TYR A 105 -23.51 22.13 -13.08
C TYR A 105 -22.94 20.78 -13.52
N THR A 106 -22.24 20.08 -12.63
CA THR A 106 -21.67 18.77 -12.91
C THR A 106 -22.76 17.72 -13.16
N MET A 107 -23.92 17.84 -12.50
CA MET A 107 -25.07 16.95 -12.74
C MET A 107 -25.59 16.99 -14.17
N GLN A 108 -25.33 18.06 -14.94
CA GLN A 108 -25.64 18.11 -16.38
C GLN A 108 -24.82 17.10 -17.20
N PHE A 109 -23.70 16.64 -16.65
CA PHE A 109 -22.78 15.68 -17.27
C PHE A 109 -22.77 14.34 -16.52
N HIS A 110 -23.05 14.35 -15.21
CA HIS A 110 -22.96 13.18 -14.35
C HIS A 110 -24.34 12.81 -13.78
N PRO A 111 -25.00 11.76 -14.30
CA PRO A 111 -26.38 11.40 -13.93
C PRO A 111 -26.49 10.68 -12.57
N HIS A 112 -25.54 10.90 -11.67
CA HIS A 112 -25.49 10.28 -10.34
C HIS A 112 -25.71 11.33 -9.24
N GLY A 113 -25.97 10.88 -8.01
CA GLY A 113 -26.36 11.76 -6.90
C GLY A 113 -25.35 12.87 -6.59
N ASP A 114 -25.90 14.02 -6.20
CA ASP A 114 -25.18 15.23 -5.78
C ASP A 114 -24.13 14.96 -4.69
N ALA A 115 -24.45 14.09 -3.73
CA ALA A 115 -23.53 13.68 -2.66
C ALA A 115 -22.20 13.11 -3.21
N SER A 116 -22.28 12.21 -4.22
CA SER A 116 -21.09 11.58 -4.79
C SER A 116 -20.17 12.56 -5.53
N ILE A 117 -20.76 13.59 -6.15
CA ILE A 117 -20.04 14.67 -6.82
C ILE A 117 -19.39 15.58 -5.78
N GLY A 118 -20.14 15.94 -4.72
CA GLY A 118 -19.65 16.74 -3.60
C GLY A 118 -18.43 16.10 -2.92
N ASP A 119 -18.51 14.81 -2.58
CA ASP A 119 -17.41 14.08 -1.95
C ASP A 119 -16.17 13.98 -2.86
N ALA A 120 -16.38 13.76 -4.16
CA ALA A 120 -15.29 13.75 -5.13
C ALA A 120 -14.62 15.13 -5.26
N LEU A 121 -15.39 16.21 -5.25
CA LEU A 121 -14.89 17.58 -5.29
C LEU A 121 -14.08 17.90 -4.03
N VAL A 122 -14.61 17.59 -2.84
CA VAL A 122 -13.91 17.76 -1.56
C VAL A 122 -12.58 17.00 -1.57
N THR A 123 -12.59 15.76 -2.09
CA THR A 123 -11.37 14.96 -2.25
C THR A 123 -10.34 15.65 -3.13
N LEU A 124 -10.75 16.23 -4.27
CA LEU A 124 -9.86 16.95 -5.19
C LEU A 124 -9.29 18.23 -4.55
N VAL A 125 -10.12 18.98 -3.80
CA VAL A 125 -9.67 20.17 -3.06
C VAL A 125 -8.63 19.80 -2.01
N ASN A 126 -8.85 18.74 -1.24
CA ASN A 126 -7.93 18.28 -0.20
C ASN A 126 -6.60 17.73 -0.75
N ARG A 127 -6.47 17.51 -2.07
CA ARG A 127 -5.17 17.25 -2.71
C ARG A 127 -4.33 18.51 -2.88
N GLY A 128 -4.95 19.69 -2.95
CA GLY A 128 -4.25 20.98 -2.94
C GLY A 128 -3.51 21.36 -4.22
N TYR A 129 -3.68 20.62 -5.32
CA TYR A 129 -3.01 20.91 -6.60
C TYR A 129 -3.91 21.63 -7.61
N LEU A 130 -5.18 21.21 -7.72
CA LEU A 130 -6.02 21.57 -8.87
C LEU A 130 -7.08 22.60 -8.52
N ILE A 131 -7.66 22.49 -7.33
CA ILE A 131 -8.79 23.30 -6.89
C ILE A 131 -8.41 23.97 -5.57
N GLU A 132 -8.58 25.28 -5.51
CA GLU A 132 -8.45 26.06 -4.29
C GLU A 132 -9.83 26.13 -3.60
N GLY A 133 -9.86 25.87 -2.29
CA GLY A 133 -11.09 25.86 -1.49
C GLY A 133 -11.11 26.95 -0.43
N GLN A 134 -12.28 27.56 -0.23
CA GLN A 134 -12.57 28.49 0.86
C GLN A 134 -13.68 27.93 1.76
N GLY A 135 -13.40 27.84 3.06
CA GLY A 135 -14.28 27.25 4.08
C GLY A 135 -13.76 25.91 4.62
N ASN A 136 -14.61 25.17 5.33
CA ASN A 136 -14.22 23.89 5.95
C ASN A 136 -14.43 22.71 4.98
N PHE A 137 -13.35 22.23 4.37
CA PHE A 137 -13.32 21.05 3.48
C PHE A 137 -13.04 19.72 4.21
N GLY A 138 -13.23 19.72 5.54
CA GLY A 138 -12.92 18.58 6.40
C GLY A 138 -11.43 18.53 6.73
N ASN A 139 -11.04 17.52 7.51
CA ASN A 139 -9.65 17.38 7.94
C ASN A 139 -9.18 15.94 7.70
N ILE A 140 -8.12 15.82 6.89
CA ILE A 140 -7.53 14.53 6.51
C ILE A 140 -6.88 13.78 7.68
N HIS A 141 -6.57 14.47 8.77
CA HIS A 141 -5.94 13.89 9.95
C HIS A 141 -6.98 13.37 10.95
N THR A 142 -8.01 14.16 11.26
CA THR A 142 -9.05 13.74 12.22
C THR A 142 -10.11 12.84 11.56
N GLY A 143 -10.35 13.02 10.26
CA GLY A 143 -11.46 12.38 9.55
C GLY A 143 -12.75 13.19 9.59
N ASP A 144 -12.71 14.42 10.11
CA ASP A 144 -13.88 15.30 10.16
C ASP A 144 -14.44 15.56 8.75
N PRO A 145 -15.76 15.40 8.56
CA PRO A 145 -16.38 15.62 7.26
C PRO A 145 -16.34 17.11 6.88
N ALA A 146 -16.38 17.36 5.57
CA ALA A 146 -16.52 18.72 5.06
C ALA A 146 -17.87 19.35 5.46
N ALA A 147 -17.89 20.67 5.55
CA ALA A 147 -19.13 21.41 5.69
C ALA A 147 -20.02 21.21 4.43
N ALA A 148 -21.33 21.39 4.62
CA ALA A 148 -22.27 21.21 3.52
C ALA A 148 -21.93 22.12 2.30
N PRO A 149 -22.13 21.66 1.05
CA PRO A 149 -21.76 22.38 -0.18
C PRO A 149 -22.24 23.84 -0.31
N ARG A 150 -23.27 24.23 0.46
CA ARG A 150 -23.79 25.60 0.53
C ARG A 150 -22.89 26.59 1.30
N TYR A 151 -22.01 26.09 2.17
CA TYR A 151 -21.13 26.91 3.02
C TYR A 151 -19.70 27.02 2.51
N ILE A 152 -19.30 26.14 1.60
CA ILE A 152 -17.96 26.07 1.04
C ILE A 152 -17.95 26.58 -0.39
N GLU A 153 -16.82 27.15 -0.78
CA GLU A 153 -16.59 27.70 -2.11
C GLU A 153 -15.27 27.17 -2.68
N CYS A 154 -15.17 27.11 -4.00
CA CYS A 154 -13.96 26.65 -4.67
C CYS A 154 -13.75 27.35 -6.01
N ARG A 155 -12.51 27.33 -6.50
CA ARG A 155 -12.12 27.77 -7.85
C ARG A 155 -10.95 26.94 -8.36
N LEU A 156 -10.68 27.01 -9.66
CA LEU A 156 -9.47 26.40 -10.21
C LEU A 156 -8.23 27.17 -9.73
N THR A 157 -7.15 26.43 -9.52
CA THR A 157 -5.82 27.04 -9.36
C THR A 157 -5.28 27.52 -10.72
N ASP A 158 -4.36 28.47 -10.72
CA ASP A 158 -3.67 28.93 -11.94
C ASP A 158 -2.98 27.78 -12.68
N LEU A 159 -2.43 26.82 -11.93
CA LEU A 159 -1.86 25.59 -12.47
C LEU A 159 -2.95 24.78 -13.22
N ALA A 160 -4.10 24.55 -12.59
CA ALA A 160 -5.16 23.79 -13.25
C ALA A 160 -5.68 24.48 -14.51
N ALA A 161 -5.99 25.78 -14.42
CA ALA A 161 -6.54 26.56 -15.52
C ALA A 161 -5.64 26.56 -16.76
N THR A 162 -4.31 26.65 -16.57
CA THR A 162 -3.34 26.73 -17.68
C THR A 162 -2.86 25.37 -18.21
N GLN A 163 -2.90 24.33 -17.38
CA GLN A 163 -2.27 23.04 -17.70
C GLN A 163 -3.24 21.92 -18.09
N LEU A 164 -4.53 22.02 -17.77
CA LEU A 164 -5.48 20.92 -17.94
C LEU A 164 -6.38 21.05 -19.18
N PHE A 165 -6.61 22.28 -19.64
CA PHE A 165 -7.65 22.58 -20.63
C PHE A 165 -7.04 23.17 -21.90
N ASN A 166 -7.56 22.73 -23.05
CA ASN A 166 -7.28 23.31 -24.36
C ASN A 166 -8.39 22.88 -25.32
N ASP A 167 -9.30 23.80 -25.66
CA ASP A 167 -10.48 23.49 -26.47
C ASP A 167 -10.11 23.03 -27.89
N ASP A 168 -9.02 23.55 -28.46
CA ASP A 168 -8.55 23.18 -29.81
C ASP A 168 -8.04 21.72 -29.86
N LEU A 169 -7.65 21.16 -28.71
CA LEU A 169 -7.16 19.77 -28.58
C LEU A 169 -8.19 18.79 -28.01
N THR A 170 -9.28 19.31 -27.45
CA THR A 170 -10.24 18.49 -26.70
C THR A 170 -11.25 17.86 -27.64
N GLU A 171 -11.37 16.54 -27.59
CA GLU A 171 -12.45 15.82 -28.24
C GLU A 171 -13.70 15.84 -27.36
N PHE A 172 -14.82 16.27 -27.96
CA PHE A 172 -16.10 16.43 -27.26
C PHE A 172 -17.13 15.42 -27.76
N ILE A 173 -17.84 14.81 -26.83
CA ILE A 173 -19.01 13.97 -27.08
C ILE A 173 -20.27 14.61 -26.49
N PRO A 174 -21.47 14.29 -27.00
CA PRO A 174 -22.71 14.72 -26.36
C PRO A 174 -22.82 14.20 -24.92
N SER A 175 -23.41 15.00 -24.03
CA SER A 175 -23.78 14.56 -22.66
C SER A 175 -24.81 13.42 -22.72
N TYR A 176 -25.05 12.76 -21.57
CA TYR A 176 -25.99 11.64 -21.48
C TYR A 176 -27.43 12.00 -21.90
N ASP A 177 -27.81 13.27 -21.81
CA ASP A 177 -29.11 13.82 -22.25
C ASP A 177 -29.06 14.54 -23.61
N GLY A 178 -27.89 14.60 -24.25
CA GLY A 178 -27.65 15.23 -25.55
C GLY A 178 -27.72 16.76 -25.59
N ARG A 179 -27.92 17.45 -24.44
CA ARG A 179 -28.10 18.91 -24.41
C ARG A 179 -26.79 19.69 -24.38
N LYS A 180 -25.72 19.08 -23.88
CA LYS A 180 -24.40 19.68 -23.73
C LYS A 180 -23.34 18.80 -24.38
N LYS A 181 -22.11 19.29 -24.40
CA LYS A 181 -20.92 18.54 -24.81
C LYS A 181 -19.99 18.37 -23.63
N GLU A 182 -19.43 17.18 -23.47
CA GLU A 182 -18.43 16.86 -22.45
C GLU A 182 -17.14 16.33 -23.09
N PRO A 183 -15.97 16.58 -22.46
CA PRO A 183 -14.70 16.07 -22.95
C PRO A 183 -14.61 14.55 -22.73
N VAL A 184 -14.14 13.82 -23.74
CA VAL A 184 -13.82 12.40 -23.57
C VAL A 184 -12.67 12.25 -22.58
N ILE A 185 -11.60 13.00 -22.83
CA ILE A 185 -10.35 13.04 -22.06
C ILE A 185 -9.91 14.51 -22.02
N LEU A 186 -9.33 14.96 -20.90
CA LEU A 186 -8.71 16.29 -20.84
C LEU A 186 -7.29 16.26 -21.45
N PRO A 187 -6.88 17.29 -22.23
CA PRO A 187 -5.51 17.44 -22.72
C PRO A 187 -4.55 17.88 -21.59
N ALA A 188 -4.59 17.16 -20.46
CA ALA A 188 -3.79 17.46 -19.28
C ALA A 188 -2.30 17.30 -19.55
N LYS A 189 -1.56 18.39 -19.37
CA LYS A 189 -0.10 18.47 -19.52
C LYS A 189 0.66 18.05 -18.25
N LEU A 190 -0.07 17.59 -17.23
CA LEU A 190 0.45 17.15 -15.94
C LEU A 190 0.24 15.64 -15.75
N PRO A 191 1.13 14.95 -15.00
CA PRO A 191 0.97 13.54 -14.63
C PRO A 191 -0.07 13.32 -13.51
N LEU A 192 -1.33 13.73 -13.75
CA LEU A 192 -2.39 13.82 -12.72
C LEU A 192 -2.60 12.51 -11.95
N LEU A 193 -2.57 11.36 -12.62
CA LEU A 193 -2.77 10.05 -11.97
C LEU A 193 -1.79 9.83 -10.82
N LEU A 194 -0.51 10.13 -11.08
CA LEU A 194 0.56 9.91 -10.11
C LEU A 194 0.64 11.04 -9.09
N MET A 195 0.24 12.26 -9.46
CA MET A 195 0.14 13.39 -8.53
C MET A 195 -0.95 13.16 -7.47
N LEU A 196 -2.15 12.76 -7.91
CA LEU A 196 -3.32 12.61 -7.04
C LEU A 196 -3.37 11.25 -6.35
N GLY A 197 -2.79 10.22 -6.98
CA GLY A 197 -3.05 8.83 -6.64
C GLY A 197 -4.48 8.41 -7.03
N ALA A 198 -4.73 7.11 -6.99
CA ALA A 198 -6.05 6.56 -7.26
C ALA A 198 -6.28 5.27 -6.47
N GLU A 199 -7.43 5.18 -5.81
CA GLU A 199 -7.93 3.94 -5.25
C GLU A 199 -9.30 3.63 -5.84
N GLY A 200 -9.53 2.38 -6.22
CA GLY A 200 -10.77 1.95 -6.85
C GLY A 200 -10.98 0.46 -6.69
N ILE A 201 -12.21 0.09 -6.34
CA ILE A 201 -12.66 -1.30 -6.28
C ILE A 201 -13.73 -1.46 -7.37
N ALA A 202 -13.45 -2.34 -8.33
CA ALA A 202 -14.35 -2.68 -9.41
C ALA A 202 -14.82 -4.14 -9.26
N VAL A 203 -15.65 -4.61 -10.20
CA VAL A 203 -16.10 -6.01 -10.20
C VAL A 203 -14.91 -6.91 -10.53
N GLY A 204 -14.45 -7.68 -9.53
CA GLY A 204 -13.34 -8.65 -9.67
C GLY A 204 -11.93 -8.05 -9.74
N LEU A 205 -11.79 -6.72 -9.62
CA LEU A 205 -10.52 -6.00 -9.76
C LEU A 205 -10.42 -4.89 -8.71
N SER A 206 -9.21 -4.57 -8.29
CA SER A 206 -8.93 -3.37 -7.50
C SER A 206 -7.67 -2.69 -8.00
N THR A 207 -7.66 -1.37 -7.95
CA THR A 207 -6.51 -0.53 -8.25
C THR A 207 -6.13 0.26 -7.01
N ARG A 208 -4.83 0.31 -6.72
CA ARG A 208 -4.28 1.18 -5.69
C ARG A 208 -2.97 1.76 -6.21
N ILE A 209 -3.00 3.07 -6.45
CA ILE A 209 -1.91 3.91 -6.94
C ILE A 209 -1.72 5.01 -5.92
N LEU A 210 -0.51 5.10 -5.36
CA LEU A 210 -0.19 6.10 -4.35
C LEU A 210 0.21 7.44 -4.98
N PRO A 211 -0.05 8.57 -4.31
CA PRO A 211 0.40 9.88 -4.76
C PRO A 211 1.93 10.01 -4.70
N HIS A 212 2.47 10.87 -5.57
CA HIS A 212 3.89 11.17 -5.70
C HIS A 212 4.12 12.68 -5.70
N ASN A 213 5.34 13.08 -5.35
CA ASN A 213 5.70 14.48 -5.31
C ASN A 213 5.69 15.12 -6.71
N PHE A 214 5.05 16.27 -6.84
CA PHE A 214 4.96 17.03 -8.09
C PHE A 214 6.33 17.34 -8.70
N GLY A 215 7.27 17.86 -7.92
CA GLY A 215 8.60 18.22 -8.41
C GLY A 215 9.39 17.00 -8.88
N GLU A 216 9.35 15.90 -8.13
CA GLU A 216 10.01 14.65 -8.50
C GLU A 216 9.43 14.05 -9.78
N LEU A 217 8.11 14.13 -9.99
CA LEU A 217 7.47 13.66 -11.21
C LEU A 217 7.98 14.44 -12.43
N LEU A 218 8.03 15.78 -12.37
CA LEU A 218 8.53 16.59 -13.49
C LEU A 218 10.03 16.33 -13.75
N GLN A 219 10.83 16.17 -12.70
CA GLN A 219 12.24 15.79 -12.83
C GLN A 219 12.39 14.41 -13.50
N ALA A 220 11.55 13.45 -13.13
CA ALA A 220 11.51 12.14 -13.76
C ALA A 220 11.07 12.20 -15.23
N GLN A 221 10.10 13.05 -15.60
CA GLN A 221 9.76 13.30 -17.01
C GLN A 221 10.95 13.85 -17.80
N ILE A 222 11.69 14.81 -17.24
CA ILE A 222 12.93 15.31 -17.85
C ILE A 222 13.96 14.19 -18.00
N ALA A 223 14.13 13.33 -16.99
CA ALA A 223 15.04 12.18 -17.05
C ALA A 223 14.62 11.18 -18.14
N ILE A 224 13.32 10.90 -18.30
CA ILE A 224 12.77 10.05 -19.37
C ILE A 224 13.14 10.61 -20.75
N LEU A 225 12.92 11.91 -20.97
CA LEU A 225 13.25 12.57 -22.25
C LEU A 225 14.76 12.57 -22.53
N GLN A 226 15.58 12.64 -21.48
CA GLN A 226 17.04 12.54 -21.57
C GLN A 226 17.56 11.09 -21.61
N LYS A 227 16.66 10.09 -21.61
CA LYS A 227 17.00 8.66 -21.55
C LYS A 227 17.86 8.26 -20.34
N LYS A 228 17.66 8.94 -19.20
CA LYS A 228 18.32 8.65 -17.92
C LYS A 228 17.44 7.76 -17.04
N SER A 229 18.06 7.00 -16.15
CA SER A 229 17.35 6.28 -15.09
C SER A 229 16.78 7.26 -14.07
N PHE A 230 15.63 6.90 -13.50
CA PHE A 230 14.99 7.63 -12.43
C PHE A 230 14.36 6.64 -11.46
N GLN A 231 14.06 7.11 -10.25
CA GLN A 231 13.34 6.37 -9.24
C GLN A 231 12.27 7.27 -8.66
N LEU A 232 11.07 6.74 -8.46
CA LEU A 232 9.97 7.45 -7.83
C LEU A 232 9.54 6.71 -6.58
N LEU A 233 9.33 7.48 -5.52
CA LEU A 233 8.78 7.00 -4.27
C LEU A 233 7.51 7.79 -3.94
N PRO A 234 6.50 7.15 -3.34
CA PRO A 234 5.29 7.84 -2.91
C PRO A 234 5.58 9.02 -1.99
N ASP A 235 4.73 10.03 -2.06
CA ASP A 235 4.74 11.20 -1.18
C ASP A 235 3.31 11.51 -0.74
N PHE A 236 3.08 11.56 0.57
CA PHE A 236 1.76 11.65 1.15
C PHE A 236 1.47 13.05 1.69
N PRO A 237 0.24 13.56 1.53
CA PRO A 237 -0.14 14.85 2.10
C PRO A 237 -0.02 14.87 3.63
N GLN A 238 -0.19 13.71 4.29
CA GLN A 238 -0.10 13.50 5.73
C GLN A 238 1.36 13.37 6.24
N GLY A 239 2.37 13.26 5.35
CA GLY A 239 3.76 13.02 5.74
C GLY A 239 4.04 11.55 6.08
N GLY A 240 4.69 11.32 7.22
CA GLY A 240 5.00 10.00 7.76
C GLY A 240 6.29 9.39 7.23
N LEU A 241 6.61 8.21 7.78
CA LEU A 241 7.75 7.40 7.35
C LEU A 241 7.28 6.29 6.41
N ILE A 242 8.07 5.99 5.38
CA ILE A 242 7.83 4.85 4.49
C ILE A 242 9.04 3.94 4.35
N ASP A 243 8.78 2.64 4.31
CA ASP A 243 9.72 1.62 3.86
C ASP A 243 9.25 1.10 2.49
N ALA A 244 10.02 1.43 1.47
CA ALA A 244 9.71 1.19 0.06
C ALA A 244 10.56 0.08 -0.59
N ARG A 245 11.19 -0.80 0.21
CA ARG A 245 12.01 -1.92 -0.30
C ARG A 245 11.25 -2.82 -1.27
N ASP A 246 9.98 -3.08 -0.98
CA ASP A 246 9.12 -3.95 -1.78
C ASP A 246 8.19 -3.17 -2.72
N TYR A 247 8.47 -1.88 -3.00
CA TYR A 247 7.57 -1.04 -3.81
C TYR A 247 7.42 -1.52 -5.25
N ASP A 248 8.48 -2.12 -5.83
CA ASP A 248 8.56 -2.62 -7.22
C ASP A 248 7.88 -1.69 -8.24
N GLU A 249 8.35 -0.45 -8.32
CA GLU A 249 7.81 0.58 -9.24
C GLU A 249 6.27 0.70 -9.16
N GLY A 250 5.68 0.43 -7.99
CA GLY A 250 4.24 0.51 -7.73
C GLY A 250 3.46 -0.80 -7.68
N ARG A 251 4.05 -1.98 -7.98
CA ARG A 251 3.34 -3.29 -8.04
C ARG A 251 3.45 -4.17 -6.79
N GLY A 252 4.16 -3.71 -5.77
CA GLY A 252 4.42 -4.53 -4.58
C GLY A 252 3.74 -4.03 -3.32
N LYS A 253 4.52 -3.90 -2.25
CA LYS A 253 4.02 -3.46 -0.94
C LYS A 253 4.89 -2.35 -0.40
N ILE A 254 4.28 -1.46 0.38
CA ILE A 254 5.02 -0.53 1.22
C ILE A 254 4.53 -0.65 2.65
N ARG A 255 5.39 -0.27 3.59
CA ARG A 255 4.99 -0.05 4.96
C ARG A 255 5.02 1.44 5.24
N ALA A 256 3.92 1.96 5.78
CA ALA A 256 3.83 3.34 6.24
C ALA A 256 3.78 3.33 7.77
N ARG A 257 4.56 4.20 8.41
CA ARG A 257 4.74 4.24 9.85
C ARG A 257 4.58 5.67 10.39
N ALA A 258 3.97 5.76 11.56
CA ALA A 258 3.79 7.00 12.30
C ALA A 258 5.15 7.52 12.81
N VAL A 259 5.28 8.83 12.99
CA VAL A 259 6.43 9.41 13.69
C VAL A 259 6.06 9.53 15.17
N ILE A 260 6.75 8.78 16.02
CA ILE A 260 6.55 8.77 17.46
C ILE A 260 7.80 9.35 18.13
N ASP A 261 7.62 10.46 18.84
CA ASP A 261 8.67 11.12 19.62
C ASP A 261 8.46 10.87 21.12
N GLN A 262 9.57 10.87 21.87
CA GLN A 262 9.53 10.86 23.32
C GLN A 262 9.51 12.30 23.83
N LYS A 263 8.44 12.68 24.56
CA LYS A 263 8.34 14.01 25.18
C LYS A 263 8.97 14.02 26.57
N ASP A 264 8.62 13.03 27.39
CA ASP A 264 9.10 12.86 28.77
C ASP A 264 9.45 11.38 29.05
N GLU A 265 9.95 11.05 30.25
CA GLU A 265 10.26 9.66 30.65
C GLU A 265 9.03 8.71 30.65
N ALA A 266 7.81 9.25 30.68
CA ALA A 266 6.58 8.45 30.69
C ALA A 266 5.57 8.86 29.61
N THR A 267 5.95 9.70 28.65
CA THR A 267 5.01 10.24 27.66
C THR A 267 5.57 10.12 26.24
N LEU A 268 4.82 9.43 25.38
CA LEU A 268 5.06 9.35 23.94
C LEU A 268 4.10 10.29 23.19
N VAL A 269 4.56 10.86 22.08
CA VAL A 269 3.77 11.77 21.24
C VAL A 269 3.84 11.32 19.80
N VAL A 270 2.68 11.09 19.20
CA VAL A 270 2.56 10.85 17.75
C VAL A 270 2.46 12.18 17.03
N ARG A 271 3.43 12.48 16.16
CA ARG A 271 3.54 13.74 15.41
C ARG A 271 3.06 13.66 13.96
N GLU A 272 3.19 12.49 13.34
CA GLU A 272 2.76 12.25 11.97
C GLU A 272 2.06 10.89 11.87
N LEU A 273 0.99 10.82 11.08
CA LEU A 273 0.18 9.60 10.91
C LEU A 273 0.63 8.81 9.68
N PRO A 274 0.43 7.48 9.67
CA PRO A 274 0.56 6.68 8.45
C PRO A 274 -0.52 7.05 7.43
N TYR A 275 -0.21 6.81 6.15
CA TYR A 275 -1.13 7.12 5.06
C TYR A 275 -2.48 6.39 5.21
N GLY A 276 -3.56 7.16 5.17
CA GLY A 276 -4.94 6.65 5.21
C GLY A 276 -5.46 6.35 6.62
N ILE A 277 -4.70 6.66 7.66
CA ILE A 277 -5.12 6.52 9.06
C ILE A 277 -5.48 7.89 9.64
N THR A 278 -6.59 7.95 10.38
CA THR A 278 -7.02 9.15 11.11
C THR A 278 -6.64 9.07 12.59
N THR A 279 -6.66 10.20 13.30
CA THR A 279 -6.38 10.24 14.75
C THR A 279 -7.34 9.34 15.52
N GLU A 280 -8.63 9.38 15.17
CA GLU A 280 -9.67 8.53 15.77
C GLU A 280 -9.39 7.04 15.57
N LEU A 281 -9.05 6.62 14.35
CA LEU A 281 -8.74 5.22 14.04
C LEU A 281 -7.47 4.75 14.76
N LEU A 282 -6.46 5.62 14.82
CA LEU A 282 -5.22 5.32 15.53
C LEU A 282 -5.49 5.13 17.03
N ILE A 283 -6.19 6.08 17.67
CA ILE A 283 -6.52 6.04 19.10
C ILE A 283 -7.35 4.79 19.41
N ALA A 284 -8.38 4.50 18.61
CA ALA A 284 -9.18 3.29 18.77
C ALA A 284 -8.34 2.00 18.70
N SER A 285 -7.37 1.96 17.77
CA SER A 285 -6.47 0.80 17.65
C SER A 285 -5.53 0.64 18.85
N ILE A 286 -5.08 1.75 19.44
CA ILE A 286 -4.24 1.74 20.65
C ILE A 286 -5.07 1.28 21.86
N GLU A 287 -6.30 1.79 22.01
CA GLU A 287 -7.20 1.37 23.09
C GLU A 287 -7.54 -0.12 23.00
N GLU A 288 -7.76 -0.65 21.80
CA GLU A 288 -8.02 -2.07 21.59
C GLU A 288 -6.81 -2.93 21.96
N ALA A 289 -5.60 -2.50 21.58
CA ALA A 289 -4.37 -3.17 21.96
C ALA A 289 -4.13 -3.14 23.48
N ALA A 290 -4.50 -2.03 24.15
CA ALA A 290 -4.44 -1.89 25.60
C ALA A 290 -5.45 -2.81 26.30
N LYS A 291 -6.69 -2.88 25.82
CA LYS A 291 -7.72 -3.82 26.33
C LYS A 291 -7.30 -5.29 26.22
N LYS A 292 -6.52 -5.62 25.19
CA LYS A 292 -5.94 -6.96 24.97
C LYS A 292 -4.69 -7.22 25.82
N GLY A 293 -4.25 -6.27 26.64
CA GLY A 293 -3.05 -6.39 27.48
C GLY A 293 -1.74 -6.35 26.71
N LYS A 294 -1.76 -6.02 25.40
CA LYS A 294 -0.56 -5.99 24.56
C LYS A 294 0.27 -4.73 24.75
N ILE A 295 -0.37 -3.65 25.20
CA ILE A 295 0.26 -2.34 25.43
C ILE A 295 -0.25 -1.81 26.77
N LYS A 296 0.63 -1.26 27.59
CA LYS A 296 0.26 -0.63 28.86
C LYS A 296 0.14 0.87 28.66
N THR A 297 -1.07 1.41 28.76
CA THR A 297 -1.33 2.85 28.62
C THR A 297 -2.13 3.36 29.83
N LYS A 298 -1.76 4.51 30.39
CA LYS A 298 -2.48 5.17 31.48
C LYS A 298 -3.59 6.07 30.96
N ALA A 299 -3.30 6.88 29.95
CA ALA A 299 -4.24 7.78 29.30
C ALA A 299 -3.77 8.10 27.89
N ILE A 300 -4.73 8.37 27.00
CA ILE A 300 -4.47 8.87 25.64
C ILE A 300 -5.20 10.20 25.51
N ARG A 301 -4.51 11.22 25.00
CA ARG A 301 -5.09 12.56 24.80
C ARG A 301 -4.81 13.03 23.38
N ASP A 302 -5.85 13.47 22.70
CA ASP A 302 -5.74 14.08 21.38
C ASP A 302 -5.70 15.61 21.52
N TYR A 303 -4.57 16.21 21.16
CA TYR A 303 -4.37 17.66 21.07
C TYR A 303 -4.24 18.11 19.61
N THR A 304 -4.67 17.29 18.67
CA THR A 304 -4.61 17.59 17.24
C THR A 304 -5.42 18.84 16.91
N ALA A 305 -4.74 19.80 16.29
CA ALA A 305 -5.35 21.01 15.77
C ALA A 305 -4.89 21.20 14.31
N GLY A 306 -3.99 22.15 14.04
CA GLY A 306 -3.35 22.28 12.72
C GLY A 306 -2.26 21.25 12.45
N GLN A 307 -1.71 20.63 13.51
CA GLN A 307 -0.74 19.55 13.44
C GLN A 307 -1.22 18.40 14.32
N VAL A 308 -0.83 17.17 13.96
CA VAL A 308 -1.16 15.97 14.73
C VAL A 308 -0.35 15.95 16.00
N GLU A 309 -1.03 15.81 17.13
CA GLU A 309 -0.40 15.66 18.45
C GLU A 309 -1.26 14.74 19.32
N ILE A 310 -0.91 13.45 19.32
CA ILE A 310 -1.57 12.46 20.17
C ILE A 310 -0.60 12.06 21.28
N GLU A 311 -0.92 12.41 22.52
CA GLU A 311 -0.13 12.07 23.69
C GLU A 311 -0.58 10.72 24.27
N ILE A 312 0.38 9.83 24.46
CA ILE A 312 0.19 8.51 25.07
C ILE A 312 0.99 8.50 26.38
N ALA A 313 0.26 8.60 27.50
CA ALA A 313 0.84 8.52 28.83
C ALA A 313 1.02 7.05 29.24
N LEU A 314 2.24 6.67 29.60
CA LEU A 314 2.63 5.33 30.02
C LEU A 314 2.72 5.23 31.55
N PRO A 315 2.55 4.04 32.15
CA PRO A 315 2.90 3.78 33.54
C PRO A 315 4.42 3.93 33.77
N ALA A 316 4.82 4.36 34.98
CA ALA A 316 6.21 4.69 35.32
C ALA A 316 7.22 3.54 35.12
N ASP A 317 6.77 2.28 35.21
CA ASP A 317 7.65 1.11 35.11
C ASP A 317 7.75 0.52 33.69
N THR A 318 7.35 1.27 32.66
CA THR A 318 7.26 0.74 31.28
C THR A 318 8.49 1.10 30.47
N ASP A 319 9.10 0.11 29.81
CA ASP A 319 10.16 0.36 28.83
C ASP A 319 9.58 1.08 27.59
N ILE A 320 10.03 2.31 27.38
CA ILE A 320 9.60 3.18 26.29
C ILE A 320 9.93 2.58 24.92
N GLN A 321 11.13 2.01 24.76
CA GLN A 321 11.56 1.49 23.46
C GLN A 321 10.77 0.23 23.11
N GLN A 322 10.55 -0.66 24.06
CA GLN A 322 9.66 -1.81 23.85
C GLN A 322 8.22 -1.37 23.57
N THR A 323 7.74 -0.31 24.22
CA THR A 323 6.39 0.22 23.99
C THR A 323 6.25 0.81 22.59
N ILE A 324 7.25 1.55 22.09
CA ILE A 324 7.26 2.05 20.71
C ILE A 324 7.18 0.88 19.72
N GLN A 325 7.97 -0.17 19.92
CA GLN A 325 7.92 -1.37 19.06
C GLN A 325 6.57 -2.09 19.15
N ALA A 326 5.98 -2.18 20.34
CA ALA A 326 4.66 -2.74 20.56
C ALA A 326 3.55 -1.91 19.88
N LEU A 327 3.64 -0.58 19.92
CA LEU A 327 2.75 0.31 19.18
C LEU A 327 2.82 0.01 17.68
N TYR A 328 4.01 -0.05 17.09
CA TYR A 328 4.15 -0.40 15.67
C TYR A 328 3.64 -1.81 15.34
N ALA A 329 3.83 -2.79 16.23
CA ALA A 329 3.45 -4.18 15.95
C ALA A 329 1.95 -4.47 16.13
N PHE A 330 1.27 -3.78 17.05
CA PHE A 330 -0.09 -4.14 17.47
C PHE A 330 -1.16 -3.08 17.22
N THR A 331 -0.79 -1.89 16.74
CA THR A 331 -1.74 -0.81 16.46
C THR A 331 -1.61 -0.36 15.01
N GLN A 332 -2.45 0.60 14.60
CA GLN A 332 -2.34 1.22 13.27
C GLN A 332 -1.21 2.25 13.17
N CYS A 333 -0.27 2.30 14.14
CA CYS A 333 0.95 3.10 14.04
C CYS A 333 1.87 2.61 12.89
N GLU A 334 1.74 1.36 12.44
CA GLU A 334 2.32 0.86 11.20
C GLU A 334 1.25 0.15 10.37
N VAL A 335 1.22 0.44 9.07
CA VAL A 335 0.30 -0.19 8.13
C VAL A 335 1.04 -0.70 6.91
N SER A 336 0.65 -1.88 6.42
CA SER A 336 1.15 -2.41 5.15
C SER A 336 0.15 -2.14 4.04
N LEU A 337 0.60 -1.41 3.02
CA LEU A 337 -0.19 -1.05 1.86
C LEU A 337 0.24 -1.93 0.68
N SER A 338 -0.66 -2.79 0.22
CA SER A 338 -0.45 -3.58 -1.00
C SER A 338 -0.92 -2.80 -2.22
N LEU A 339 -0.08 -2.77 -3.25
CA LEU A 339 -0.23 -1.89 -4.40
C LEU A 339 -0.37 -2.72 -5.66
N ARG A 340 -1.30 -2.30 -6.51
CA ARG A 340 -1.55 -2.93 -7.81
C ARG A 340 -2.10 -1.85 -8.74
N PRO A 341 -1.26 -1.21 -9.57
CA PRO A 341 -1.69 -0.15 -10.46
C PRO A 341 -2.41 -0.77 -11.65
N ILE A 342 -3.75 -0.63 -11.64
CA ILE A 342 -4.59 -0.97 -12.79
C ILE A 342 -5.21 0.32 -13.31
N VAL A 343 -5.11 0.54 -14.62
CA VAL A 343 -5.64 1.69 -15.33
C VAL A 343 -6.44 1.22 -16.54
N ILE A 344 -7.33 2.07 -17.05
CA ILE A 344 -7.95 1.83 -18.35
C ILE A 344 -7.01 2.33 -19.44
N GLN A 345 -6.75 1.48 -20.43
CA GLN A 345 -6.04 1.83 -21.67
C GLN A 345 -6.84 1.21 -22.82
N GLU A 346 -7.18 2.02 -23.84
CA GLU A 346 -7.95 1.55 -25.00
C GLU A 346 -9.23 0.79 -24.61
N GLN A 347 -9.96 1.32 -23.61
CA GLN A 347 -11.20 0.74 -23.09
C GLN A 347 -11.05 -0.62 -22.39
N ARG A 348 -9.83 -1.01 -21.99
CA ARG A 348 -9.56 -2.25 -21.27
C ARG A 348 -8.73 -2.00 -20.00
N PRO A 349 -8.95 -2.75 -18.92
CA PRO A 349 -8.10 -2.67 -17.74
C PRO A 349 -6.74 -3.32 -18.04
N VAL A 350 -5.66 -2.59 -17.75
CA VAL A 350 -4.27 -3.03 -17.92
C VAL A 350 -3.52 -2.77 -16.62
N GLU A 351 -2.69 -3.73 -16.23
CA GLU A 351 -1.77 -3.58 -15.10
C GLU A 351 -0.45 -3.02 -15.60
N LEU A 352 -0.02 -1.89 -15.04
CA LEU A 352 1.20 -1.17 -15.42
C LEU A 352 2.05 -0.85 -14.18
N SER A 353 3.34 -0.60 -14.37
CA SER A 353 4.15 0.04 -13.33
C SER A 353 3.92 1.55 -13.31
N VAL A 354 4.24 2.21 -12.20
CA VAL A 354 4.28 3.68 -12.10
C VAL A 354 5.26 4.28 -13.10
N HIS A 355 6.37 3.59 -13.36
CA HIS A 355 7.34 4.01 -14.37
C HIS A 355 6.76 3.96 -15.79
N ASP A 356 6.01 2.91 -16.12
CA ASP A 356 5.32 2.79 -17.42
C ASP A 356 4.25 3.86 -17.59
N ILE A 357 3.45 4.10 -16.54
CA ILE A 357 2.44 5.17 -16.51
C ILE A 357 3.10 6.53 -16.76
N LEU A 358 4.21 6.84 -16.08
CA LEU A 358 4.89 8.12 -16.28
C LEU A 358 5.52 8.24 -17.68
N ARG A 359 6.08 7.16 -18.22
CA ARG A 359 6.60 7.13 -19.59
C ARG A 359 5.48 7.40 -20.61
N HIS A 360 4.31 6.79 -20.42
CA HIS A 360 3.13 7.07 -21.25
C HIS A 360 2.73 8.54 -21.17
N ASN A 361 2.56 9.07 -19.96
CA ASN A 361 2.20 10.47 -19.75
C ASN A 361 3.25 11.44 -20.34
N THR A 362 4.54 11.10 -20.27
CA THR A 362 5.61 11.92 -20.85
C THR A 362 5.54 11.94 -22.38
N ARG A 363 5.28 10.80 -23.03
CA ARG A 363 5.09 10.75 -24.49
C ARG A 363 3.88 11.57 -24.91
N ARG A 364 2.77 11.39 -24.19
CA ARG A 364 1.54 12.16 -24.39
C ARG A 364 1.77 13.66 -24.26
N LEU A 365 2.54 14.11 -23.27
CA LEU A 365 2.91 15.52 -23.12
C LEU A 365 3.67 16.07 -24.35
N VAL A 366 4.65 15.33 -24.86
CA VAL A 366 5.39 15.72 -26.08
C VAL A 366 4.42 15.85 -27.27
N ASP A 367 3.49 14.92 -27.41
CA ASP A 367 2.51 14.93 -28.50
C ASP A 367 1.49 16.06 -28.36
N LEU A 368 1.03 16.37 -27.15
CA LEU A 368 0.16 17.51 -26.88
C LEU A 368 0.86 18.82 -27.23
N LEU A 369 2.08 19.04 -26.72
CA LEU A 369 2.87 20.25 -27.01
C LEU A 369 3.19 20.38 -28.51
N ARG A 370 3.46 19.26 -29.20
CA ARG A 370 3.62 19.27 -30.67
C ARG A 370 2.35 19.77 -31.36
N LYS A 371 1.17 19.28 -30.95
CA LYS A 371 -0.10 19.72 -31.53
C LYS A 371 -0.39 21.19 -31.21
N GLU A 372 -0.11 21.66 -29.98
CA GLU A 372 -0.23 23.08 -29.62
C GLU A 372 0.65 23.95 -30.53
N LEU A 373 1.92 23.60 -30.70
CA LEU A 373 2.84 24.31 -31.60
C LEU A 373 2.39 24.26 -33.07
N GLN A 374 1.79 23.16 -33.53
CA GLN A 374 1.25 23.07 -34.90
C GLN A 374 0.01 23.96 -35.09
N ILE A 375 -0.84 24.08 -34.07
CA ILE A 375 -1.99 24.97 -34.08
C ILE A 375 -1.52 26.43 -34.06
N GLU A 376 -0.57 26.75 -33.18
CA GLU A 376 0.05 28.06 -33.09
C GLU A 376 0.71 28.46 -34.41
N ARG A 377 1.49 27.55 -35.01
CA ARG A 377 2.07 27.76 -36.34
C ARG A 377 1.01 28.09 -37.38
N ARG A 378 -0.10 27.33 -37.43
CA ARG A 378 -1.19 27.58 -38.38
C ARG A 378 -1.82 28.95 -38.18
N LYS A 379 -2.06 29.34 -36.92
CA LYS A 379 -2.59 30.67 -36.58
C LYS A 379 -1.64 31.79 -37.02
N ILE A 380 -0.33 31.62 -36.81
CA ILE A 380 0.70 32.57 -37.26
C ILE A 380 0.77 32.61 -38.79
N ASP A 381 0.73 31.46 -39.48
CA ASP A 381 0.70 31.39 -40.95
C ASP A 381 -0.51 32.14 -41.54
N GLU A 382 -1.70 31.97 -40.94
CA GLU A 382 -2.91 32.69 -41.34
C GLU A 382 -2.80 34.20 -41.07
N ALA A 383 -2.24 34.59 -39.93
CA ALA A 383 -1.99 35.99 -39.61
C ALA A 383 -0.96 36.64 -40.55
N LEU A 384 0.11 35.93 -40.89
CA LEU A 384 1.12 36.34 -41.87
C LEU A 384 0.51 36.51 -43.26
N GLN A 385 -0.29 35.55 -43.73
CA GLN A 385 -1.02 35.66 -44.99
C GLN A 385 -1.86 36.94 -45.02
N ALA A 386 -2.65 37.19 -43.97
CA ALA A 386 -3.48 38.38 -43.87
C ALA A 386 -2.65 39.68 -43.86
N ALA A 387 -1.55 39.72 -43.09
CA ALA A 387 -0.65 40.86 -43.01
C ALA A 387 0.02 41.16 -44.37
N SER A 388 0.56 40.14 -45.03
CA SER A 388 1.20 40.28 -46.35
C SER A 388 0.19 40.74 -47.40
N LEU A 389 -1.04 40.23 -47.40
CA LEU A 389 -2.10 40.67 -48.32
C LEU A 389 -2.46 42.14 -48.11
N VAL A 390 -2.64 42.58 -46.87
CA VAL A 390 -2.90 44.00 -46.54
C VAL A 390 -1.74 44.88 -47.00
N ARG A 391 -0.49 44.48 -46.71
CA ARG A 391 0.70 45.20 -47.15
C ARG A 391 0.76 45.33 -48.66
N LEU A 392 0.57 44.23 -49.41
CA LEU A 392 0.61 44.23 -50.86
C LEU A 392 -0.51 45.08 -51.47
N PHE A 393 -1.72 44.97 -50.91
CA PHE A 393 -2.89 45.74 -51.34
C PHE A 393 -2.67 47.25 -51.26
N ILE A 394 -2.02 47.72 -50.17
CA ILE A 394 -1.76 49.13 -49.92
C ILE A 394 -0.51 49.61 -50.67
N VAL A 395 0.62 48.92 -50.54
CA VAL A 395 1.93 49.34 -51.09
C VAL A 395 1.89 49.40 -52.62
N HIS A 396 1.25 48.42 -53.27
CA HIS A 396 1.12 48.39 -54.73
C HIS A 396 -0.12 49.13 -55.24
N ARG A 397 -0.83 49.84 -54.36
CA ARG A 397 -2.02 50.64 -54.69
C ARG A 397 -3.09 49.85 -55.45
N ILE A 398 -3.27 48.57 -55.11
CA ILE A 398 -4.26 47.68 -55.73
C ILE A 398 -5.67 48.22 -55.48
N TYR A 399 -5.89 48.87 -54.33
CA TYR A 399 -7.13 49.57 -54.00
C TYR A 399 -7.54 50.65 -55.02
N LYS A 400 -6.64 51.18 -55.86
CA LYS A 400 -7.03 52.13 -56.92
C LYS A 400 -7.68 51.44 -58.11
N ARG A 401 -7.34 50.16 -58.36
CA ARG A 401 -7.87 49.39 -59.50
C ARG A 401 -9.36 49.09 -59.36
N ILE A 402 -9.92 49.23 -58.16
CA ILE A 402 -11.33 48.97 -57.88
C ILE A 402 -12.21 50.23 -58.07
N GLU A 403 -11.62 51.43 -58.22
CA GLU A 403 -12.35 52.70 -58.29
C GLU A 403 -13.28 52.79 -59.52
N GLU A 404 -12.87 52.16 -60.64
CA GLU A 404 -13.60 52.20 -61.92
C GLU A 404 -14.49 50.95 -62.15
N CYS A 405 -14.45 49.97 -61.24
CA CYS A 405 -15.24 48.73 -61.35
C CYS A 405 -16.73 48.99 -61.08
N LYS A 406 -17.61 48.40 -61.89
CA LYS A 406 -19.06 48.62 -61.82
C LYS A 406 -19.82 47.53 -61.07
N THR A 407 -19.20 46.35 -60.92
CA THR A 407 -19.81 45.20 -60.24
C THR A 407 -18.91 44.64 -59.14
N ALA A 408 -19.51 44.01 -58.11
CA ALA A 408 -18.75 43.37 -57.04
C ALA A 408 -17.87 42.21 -57.54
N ALA A 409 -18.29 41.53 -58.61
CA ALA A 409 -17.50 40.50 -59.26
C ALA A 409 -16.25 41.09 -59.95
N GLU A 410 -16.39 42.21 -60.65
CA GLU A 410 -15.26 42.94 -61.24
C GLU A 410 -14.27 43.42 -60.17
N VAL A 411 -14.77 43.94 -59.05
CA VAL A 411 -13.92 44.37 -57.92
C VAL A 411 -13.08 43.21 -57.38
N ARG A 412 -13.69 42.03 -57.12
CA ARG A 412 -12.98 40.85 -56.65
C ARG A 412 -11.92 40.39 -57.65
N GLN A 413 -12.26 40.37 -58.93
CA GLN A 413 -11.33 39.97 -59.99
C GLN A 413 -10.15 40.95 -60.12
N ALA A 414 -10.40 42.26 -60.05
CA ALA A 414 -9.36 43.28 -60.11
C ALA A 414 -8.35 43.17 -58.95
N ILE A 415 -8.82 42.79 -57.75
CA ILE A 415 -7.95 42.53 -56.60
C ILE A 415 -7.11 41.27 -56.84
N LEU A 416 -7.72 40.18 -57.30
CA LEU A 416 -7.03 38.92 -57.61
C LEU A 416 -5.94 39.13 -58.68
N ASP A 417 -6.27 39.82 -59.77
CA ASP A 417 -5.33 40.12 -60.85
C ASP A 417 -4.20 41.03 -60.35
N GLY A 418 -4.50 41.95 -59.42
CA GLY A 418 -3.50 42.80 -58.77
C GLY A 418 -2.54 42.05 -57.85
N LEU A 419 -3.00 40.97 -57.21
CA LEU A 419 -2.21 40.15 -56.29
C LEU A 419 -1.49 38.98 -57.00
N THR A 420 -1.91 38.62 -58.21
CA THR A 420 -1.33 37.53 -59.01
C THR A 420 0.20 37.61 -59.14
N PRO A 421 0.83 38.78 -59.37
CA PRO A 421 2.30 38.89 -59.46
C PRO A 421 3.04 38.55 -58.17
N PHE A 422 2.35 38.53 -57.03
CA PHE A 422 2.92 38.33 -55.70
C PHE A 422 2.54 36.97 -55.10
N ARG A 423 2.00 36.05 -55.90
CA ARG A 423 1.54 34.73 -55.45
C ARG A 423 2.63 33.94 -54.72
N ASP A 424 3.89 34.07 -55.14
CA ASP A 424 5.03 33.40 -54.52
C ASP A 424 5.39 33.95 -53.11
N GLN A 425 4.92 35.14 -52.77
CA GLN A 425 5.10 35.74 -51.43
C GLN A 425 4.00 35.31 -50.46
N LEU A 426 2.95 34.64 -50.95
CA LEU A 426 1.82 34.21 -50.14
C LEU A 426 2.04 32.80 -49.60
N ARG A 427 1.56 32.56 -48.38
CA ARG A 427 1.62 31.26 -47.69
C ARG A 427 0.63 30.25 -48.27
N ARG A 428 -0.50 30.73 -48.78
CA ARG A 428 -1.58 29.93 -49.39
C ARG A 428 -2.30 30.68 -50.50
N GLU A 429 -3.15 29.96 -51.23
CA GLU A 429 -4.04 30.58 -52.23
C GLU A 429 -5.02 31.57 -51.58
N ILE A 430 -5.38 32.60 -52.36
CA ILE A 430 -6.29 33.66 -51.94
C ILE A 430 -7.71 33.10 -51.96
N THR A 431 -8.40 33.23 -50.82
CA THR A 431 -9.79 32.81 -50.66
C THR A 431 -10.73 34.01 -50.82
N THR A 432 -12.02 33.75 -50.98
CA THR A 432 -13.04 34.81 -51.00
C THR A 432 -13.06 35.62 -49.71
N ALA A 433 -12.84 34.98 -48.56
CA ALA A 433 -12.75 35.63 -47.26
C ALA A 433 -11.59 36.62 -47.18
N ASP A 434 -10.44 36.30 -47.81
CA ASP A 434 -9.30 37.22 -47.87
C ASP A 434 -9.63 38.46 -48.71
N LEU A 435 -10.35 38.31 -49.82
CA LEU A 435 -10.80 39.45 -50.63
C LEU A 435 -11.79 40.34 -49.86
N ASP A 436 -12.73 39.72 -49.14
CA ASP A 436 -13.70 40.43 -48.31
C ASP A 436 -13.00 41.19 -47.15
N MET A 437 -11.96 40.59 -46.56
CA MET A 437 -11.10 41.24 -45.57
C MET A 437 -10.39 42.47 -46.15
N LEU A 438 -9.83 42.37 -47.37
CA LEU A 438 -9.16 43.49 -48.04
C LEU A 438 -10.12 44.65 -48.34
N LEU A 439 -11.35 44.34 -48.75
CA LEU A 439 -12.38 45.34 -49.02
C LEU A 439 -12.87 46.04 -47.74
N ALA A 440 -12.81 45.37 -46.60
CA ALA A 440 -13.19 45.93 -45.30
C ALA A 440 -12.12 46.86 -44.68
N ILE A 441 -10.96 47.04 -45.31
CA ILE A 441 -9.86 47.87 -44.77
C ILE A 441 -10.29 49.34 -44.73
N PRO A 442 -10.27 49.99 -43.55
CA PRO A 442 -10.57 51.42 -43.44
C PRO A 442 -9.50 52.27 -44.16
N ILE A 443 -9.93 53.31 -44.90
CA ILE A 443 -9.04 54.22 -45.65
C ILE A 443 -7.91 54.79 -44.78
N ARG A 444 -8.17 55.05 -43.48
CA ARG A 444 -7.14 55.54 -42.55
C ARG A 444 -5.88 54.66 -42.51
N ARG A 445 -6.02 53.33 -42.69
CA ARG A 445 -4.90 52.37 -42.64
C ARG A 445 -3.95 52.46 -43.84
N ILE A 446 -4.24 53.32 -44.83
CA ILE A 446 -3.38 53.59 -46.00
C ILE A 446 -2.26 54.60 -45.66
N SER A 447 -2.29 55.20 -44.46
CA SER A 447 -1.27 56.16 -44.02
C SER A 447 0.14 55.53 -43.94
N LEU A 448 1.20 56.32 -44.15
CA LEU A 448 2.58 55.85 -44.02
C LEU A 448 2.88 55.30 -42.61
N TYR A 449 2.23 55.87 -41.59
CA TYR A 449 2.32 55.40 -40.21
C TYR A 449 1.78 53.97 -40.05
N ASP A 450 0.58 53.70 -40.58
CA ASP A 450 -0.05 52.38 -40.52
C ASP A 450 0.68 51.34 -41.37
N ILE A 451 1.29 51.75 -42.49
CA ILE A 451 2.15 50.88 -43.31
C ILE A 451 3.39 50.45 -42.52
N ASN A 452 4.09 51.39 -41.87
CA ASN A 452 5.26 51.06 -41.05
C ASN A 452 4.88 50.18 -39.86
N LYS A 453 3.72 50.43 -39.25
CA LYS A 453 3.19 49.58 -38.18
C LYS A 453 2.89 48.16 -38.68
N SER A 454 2.24 48.02 -39.83
CA SER A 454 1.91 46.70 -40.41
C SER A 454 3.16 45.91 -40.81
N ARG A 455 4.21 46.59 -41.28
CA ARG A 455 5.52 45.95 -41.54
C ARG A 455 6.14 45.41 -40.26
N LYS A 456 6.12 46.21 -39.19
CA LYS A 456 6.62 45.75 -37.89
C LYS A 456 5.82 44.54 -37.37
N GLU A 457 4.49 44.58 -37.49
CA GLU A 457 3.62 43.44 -37.14
C GLU A 457 3.97 42.18 -37.96
N GLU A 458 4.23 42.32 -39.26
CA GLU A 458 4.66 41.22 -40.13
C GLU A 458 6.05 40.69 -39.74
N ASP A 459 7.00 41.57 -39.42
CA ASP A 459 8.35 41.19 -38.95
C ASP A 459 8.31 40.45 -37.59
N ASP A 460 7.49 40.92 -36.66
CA ASP A 460 7.26 40.29 -35.36
C ASP A 460 6.65 38.88 -35.54
N LEU A 461 5.63 38.75 -36.42
CA LEU A 461 5.02 37.46 -36.75
C LEU A 461 6.01 36.49 -37.44
N LEU A 462 6.92 37.00 -38.29
CA LEU A 462 7.97 36.18 -38.91
C LEU A 462 8.96 35.66 -37.87
N ALA A 463 9.31 36.48 -36.87
CA ALA A 463 10.16 36.07 -35.76
C ALA A 463 9.48 34.99 -34.91
N ASP A 464 8.19 35.16 -34.59
CA ASP A 464 7.40 34.17 -33.86
C ASP A 464 7.27 32.86 -34.65
N PHE A 465 7.00 32.94 -35.96
CA PHE A 465 6.96 31.77 -36.84
C PHE A 465 8.27 30.98 -36.81
N ALA A 466 9.41 31.67 -36.94
CA ALA A 466 10.73 31.05 -36.87
C ALA A 466 10.99 30.39 -35.50
N ALA A 467 10.56 31.03 -34.41
CA ALA A 467 10.66 30.46 -33.07
C ALA A 467 9.82 29.18 -32.92
N VAL A 468 8.57 29.17 -33.41
CA VAL A 468 7.68 28.00 -33.38
C VAL A 468 8.23 26.86 -34.25
N GLU A 469 8.73 27.15 -35.45
CA GLU A 469 9.36 26.14 -36.32
C GLU A 469 10.62 25.53 -35.70
N ASN A 470 11.45 26.34 -35.03
CA ASN A 470 12.60 25.83 -34.28
C ASN A 470 12.16 24.89 -33.14
N ASN A 471 11.09 25.25 -32.40
CA ASN A 471 10.54 24.39 -31.36
C ASN A 471 9.90 23.11 -31.93
N LEU A 472 9.30 23.16 -33.12
CA LEU A 472 8.75 21.98 -33.81
C LEU A 472 9.84 21.03 -34.31
N THR A 473 11.01 21.56 -34.66
CA THR A 473 12.17 20.76 -35.11
C THR A 473 12.69 19.87 -33.97
N ASP A 474 12.79 20.40 -32.75
CA ASP A 474 13.14 19.64 -31.55
C ASP A 474 12.12 19.85 -30.43
N VAL A 475 10.97 19.19 -30.59
CA VAL A 475 9.89 19.24 -29.59
C VAL A 475 10.37 18.70 -28.24
N THR A 476 11.31 17.75 -28.22
CA THR A 476 11.81 17.18 -26.97
C THR A 476 12.59 18.22 -26.16
N ALA A 477 13.44 19.01 -26.81
CA ALA A 477 14.12 20.13 -26.14
C ALA A 477 13.13 21.20 -25.65
N TYR A 478 12.10 21.51 -26.45
CA TYR A 478 11.01 22.40 -26.04
C TYR A 478 10.25 21.87 -24.81
N THR A 479 9.88 20.59 -24.80
CA THR A 479 9.21 19.94 -23.65
C THR A 479 10.09 19.97 -22.40
N ILE A 480 11.41 19.74 -22.51
CA ILE A 480 12.33 19.87 -21.38
C ILE A 480 12.35 21.31 -20.85
N LYS A 481 12.41 22.31 -21.74
CA LYS A 481 12.35 23.73 -21.35
C LYS A 481 11.02 24.05 -20.64
N TYR A 482 9.91 23.54 -21.16
CA TYR A 482 8.58 23.68 -20.57
C TYR A 482 8.51 23.10 -19.15
N LEU A 483 8.96 21.85 -18.96
CA LEU A 483 9.00 21.19 -17.65
C LEU A 483 9.89 21.93 -16.65
N ARG A 484 11.01 22.50 -17.09
CA ARG A 484 11.89 23.33 -16.24
C ARG A 484 11.21 24.62 -15.80
N THR A 485 10.41 25.24 -16.67
CA THR A 485 9.60 26.41 -16.31
C THR A 485 8.58 26.05 -15.23
N LEU A 486 7.84 24.95 -15.42
CA LEU A 486 6.88 24.47 -14.41
C LEU A 486 7.56 24.15 -13.07
N LEU A 487 8.74 23.52 -13.08
CA LEU A 487 9.52 23.26 -11.88
C LEU A 487 9.91 24.56 -11.16
N ARG A 488 10.39 25.56 -11.91
CA ARG A 488 10.80 26.84 -11.35
C ARG A 488 9.61 27.57 -10.72
N ASP A 489 8.48 27.57 -11.39
CA ASP A 489 7.33 28.39 -11.02
C ASP A 489 6.53 27.75 -9.87
N TYR A 490 6.40 26.42 -9.85
CA TYR A 490 5.49 25.72 -8.94
C TYR A 490 6.11 24.70 -7.97
N ALA A 491 7.34 24.20 -8.20
CA ALA A 491 7.87 23.13 -7.35
C ALA A 491 8.07 23.56 -5.88
N GLY A 492 8.24 24.86 -5.63
CA GLY A 492 8.35 25.42 -4.28
C GLY A 492 7.06 25.35 -3.46
N GLU A 493 5.89 25.25 -4.10
CA GLU A 493 4.60 25.21 -3.40
C GLU A 493 4.32 23.84 -2.74
N TRP A 494 4.87 22.77 -3.30
CA TRP A 494 4.62 21.39 -2.85
C TRP A 494 5.93 20.62 -2.55
N PRO A 495 6.65 20.98 -1.47
CA PRO A 495 7.83 20.25 -1.05
C PRO A 495 7.46 18.83 -0.58
N ARG A 496 8.42 17.91 -0.69
CA ARG A 496 8.27 16.53 -0.22
C ARG A 496 7.98 16.50 1.28
N LYS A 497 6.96 15.75 1.70
CA LYS A 497 6.58 15.60 3.12
C LYS A 497 7.01 14.26 3.70
N THR A 498 6.85 13.19 2.94
CA THR A 498 7.12 11.82 3.40
C THR A 498 8.60 11.50 3.38
N LYS A 499 9.09 10.85 4.44
CA LYS A 499 10.51 10.46 4.57
C LYS A 499 10.67 8.95 4.37
N ALA A 500 11.64 8.56 3.55
CA ALA A 500 11.98 7.15 3.38
C ALA A 500 12.92 6.68 4.50
N ALA A 501 12.59 5.56 5.14
CA ALA A 501 13.37 4.94 6.20
C ALA A 501 13.29 3.42 6.11
N LYS A 502 14.30 2.73 6.65
CA LYS A 502 14.30 1.26 6.73
C LYS A 502 13.69 0.83 8.05
N PHE A 503 12.71 -0.05 8.00
CA PHE A 503 12.05 -0.59 9.19
C PHE A 503 12.59 -1.98 9.50
N ASP A 504 13.12 -2.16 10.70
CA ASP A 504 13.48 -3.49 11.20
C ASP A 504 12.23 -4.36 11.36
N THR A 505 12.41 -5.66 11.17
CA THR A 505 11.32 -6.63 11.40
C THR A 505 11.14 -6.79 12.89
N ILE A 506 9.99 -6.37 13.38
CA ILE A 506 9.67 -6.46 14.80
C ILE A 506 9.24 -7.89 15.12
N GLU A 507 10.05 -8.63 15.87
CA GLU A 507 9.69 -9.96 16.34
C GLU A 507 8.65 -9.86 17.47
N VAL A 508 7.38 -9.97 17.08
CA VAL A 508 6.21 -9.96 17.97
C VAL A 508 6.36 -10.87 19.20
N ARG A 509 7.09 -11.98 19.06
CA ARG A 509 7.33 -12.96 20.14
C ARG A 509 8.18 -12.40 21.27
N GLU A 510 9.20 -11.60 20.95
CA GLU A 510 10.07 -11.00 21.96
C GLU A 510 9.32 -9.93 22.76
N LEU A 511 8.42 -9.18 22.11
CA LEU A 511 7.65 -8.11 22.73
C LEU A 511 6.54 -8.61 23.69
N THR A 512 6.03 -9.82 23.50
CA THR A 512 4.97 -10.40 24.36
C THR A 512 5.50 -11.49 25.29
N ALA A 513 6.80 -11.72 25.31
CA ALA A 513 7.44 -12.67 26.20
C ALA A 513 7.40 -12.13 27.64
N GLU A 514 6.72 -12.85 28.53
CA GLU A 514 6.85 -12.62 29.97
C GLU A 514 7.99 -13.49 30.50
N GLU A 515 8.88 -12.91 31.31
CA GLU A 515 9.90 -13.69 32.01
C GLU A 515 9.29 -14.38 33.23
N HIS A 516 9.42 -15.70 33.27
CA HIS A 516 9.00 -16.53 34.39
C HIS A 516 10.20 -17.24 35.02
N ALA A 517 10.28 -17.22 36.34
CA ALA A 517 11.26 -18.02 37.09
C ALA A 517 10.61 -19.35 37.49
N ILE A 518 11.11 -20.48 36.96
CA ILE A 518 10.54 -21.80 37.25
C ILE A 518 11.15 -22.35 38.53
N GLY A 519 10.29 -22.63 39.51
CA GLY A 519 10.65 -23.30 40.76
C GLY A 519 10.26 -24.77 40.77
N LEU A 520 11.01 -25.59 41.52
CA LEU A 520 10.69 -26.98 41.81
C LEU A 520 10.59 -27.20 43.33
N ASP A 521 9.42 -27.63 43.79
CA ASP A 521 9.21 -28.12 45.16
C ASP A 521 9.34 -29.65 45.16
N LYS A 522 10.52 -30.15 45.58
CA LYS A 522 10.84 -31.58 45.63
C LYS A 522 10.02 -32.35 46.67
N ASP A 523 9.60 -31.70 47.76
CA ASP A 523 8.87 -32.36 48.85
C ASP A 523 7.42 -32.63 48.48
N LYS A 524 6.80 -31.68 47.77
CA LYS A 524 5.39 -31.77 47.32
C LYS A 524 5.24 -32.25 45.87
N GLY A 525 6.33 -32.26 45.08
CA GLY A 525 6.34 -32.74 43.68
C GLY A 525 5.67 -31.78 42.69
N TYR A 526 5.82 -30.47 42.90
CA TYR A 526 5.25 -29.45 42.00
C TYR A 526 6.34 -28.64 41.30
N LEU A 527 6.11 -28.33 40.02
CA LEU A 527 6.96 -27.46 39.19
C LEU A 527 6.12 -26.34 38.59
N GLY A 528 6.66 -25.13 38.57
CA GLY A 528 6.04 -23.98 37.90
C GLY A 528 6.53 -22.65 38.43
N PHE A 529 6.11 -21.57 37.79
CA PHE A 529 6.52 -20.21 38.20
C PHE A 529 5.73 -19.66 39.40
N GLY A 530 4.58 -20.27 39.73
CA GLY A 530 3.82 -19.99 40.95
C GLY A 530 4.22 -20.87 42.14
N VAL A 531 5.33 -21.61 42.05
CA VAL A 531 5.77 -22.57 43.09
C VAL A 531 6.97 -22.00 43.86
N GLY A 532 6.80 -21.81 45.17
CA GLY A 532 7.84 -21.27 46.08
C GLY A 532 8.95 -22.27 46.46
N GLY A 533 9.42 -23.06 45.48
CA GLY A 533 10.49 -24.05 45.65
C GLY A 533 11.88 -23.53 45.26
N GLU A 534 12.83 -24.44 45.06
CA GLU A 534 14.18 -24.12 44.59
C GLU A 534 14.10 -23.57 43.15
N PRO A 535 14.63 -22.37 42.85
CA PRO A 535 14.60 -21.81 41.50
C PRO A 535 15.55 -22.60 40.59
N LEU A 536 15.03 -23.16 39.50
CA LEU A 536 15.80 -23.96 38.55
C LEU A 536 16.42 -23.10 37.44
N PHE A 537 15.59 -22.36 36.71
CA PHE A 537 16.00 -21.52 35.59
C PHE A 537 14.92 -20.45 35.30
N ARG A 538 15.28 -19.43 34.52
CA ARG A 538 14.34 -18.43 33.99
C ARG A 538 14.02 -18.76 32.54
N CYS A 539 12.78 -18.60 32.14
CA CYS A 539 12.34 -18.83 30.76
C CYS A 539 11.23 -17.86 30.35
N SER A 540 11.10 -17.60 29.06
CA SER A 540 9.98 -16.88 28.46
C SER A 540 8.70 -17.71 28.51
N SER A 541 7.54 -17.06 28.52
CA SER A 541 6.22 -17.70 28.35
C SER A 541 6.10 -18.58 27.08
N TYR A 542 6.92 -18.32 26.05
CA TYR A 542 6.94 -19.12 24.81
C TYR A 542 7.97 -20.24 24.79
N ASP A 543 8.88 -20.28 25.76
CA ASP A 543 9.88 -21.33 25.84
C ASP A 543 9.23 -22.68 26.11
N LYS A 544 9.91 -23.74 25.71
CA LYS A 544 9.46 -25.12 25.98
C LYS A 544 10.33 -25.67 27.09
N ILE A 545 9.73 -26.39 28.03
CA ILE A 545 10.43 -27.06 29.13
C ILE A 545 10.42 -28.56 28.87
N ILE A 546 11.60 -29.19 28.96
CA ILE A 546 11.73 -30.65 28.94
C ILE A 546 11.72 -31.18 30.36
N LEU A 547 10.92 -32.22 30.62
CA LEU A 547 10.87 -32.95 31.88
C LEU A 547 11.29 -34.40 31.62
N VAL A 548 12.15 -34.95 32.48
CA VAL A 548 12.60 -36.35 32.44
C VAL A 548 12.45 -36.98 33.81
N TRP A 549 11.85 -38.16 33.87
CA TRP A 549 11.63 -38.91 35.11
C TRP A 549 12.51 -40.15 35.23
N ASN A 550 12.52 -40.72 36.43
CA ASN A 550 13.33 -41.89 36.78
C ASN A 550 12.94 -43.18 36.04
N ASP A 551 11.74 -43.27 35.46
CA ASP A 551 11.26 -44.37 34.61
C ASP A 551 11.64 -44.17 33.14
N CYS A 552 12.57 -43.26 32.88
CA CYS A 552 13.05 -42.87 31.55
C CYS A 552 11.97 -42.25 30.64
N ARG A 553 10.80 -41.88 31.18
CA ARG A 553 9.82 -41.10 30.42
C ARG A 553 10.28 -39.64 30.32
N TYR A 554 9.92 -38.97 29.24
CA TYR A 554 10.15 -37.55 29.05
C TYR A 554 8.95 -36.87 28.37
N ARG A 555 8.76 -35.58 28.67
CA ARG A 555 7.66 -34.78 28.14
C ARG A 555 8.13 -33.34 27.94
N VAL A 556 7.73 -32.74 26.82
CA VAL A 556 7.95 -31.32 26.56
C VAL A 556 6.64 -30.57 26.82
N ILE A 557 6.69 -29.54 27.66
CA ILE A 557 5.53 -28.74 28.06
C ILE A 557 5.82 -27.24 27.90
N PRO A 558 4.79 -26.38 27.73
CA PRO A 558 4.94 -24.95 27.97
C PRO A 558 5.19 -24.67 29.47
N PRO A 559 5.68 -23.48 29.86
CA PRO A 559 5.96 -23.15 31.25
C PRO A 559 4.65 -23.13 32.06
N PRO A 560 4.48 -24.03 33.04
CA PRO A 560 3.23 -24.10 33.80
C PRO A 560 3.26 -23.14 35.00
N GLU A 561 2.10 -22.60 35.36
CA GLU A 561 1.94 -21.86 36.63
C GLU A 561 2.19 -22.79 37.83
N LYS A 562 1.55 -23.96 37.82
CA LYS A 562 1.74 -25.04 38.78
C LYS A 562 1.33 -26.37 38.17
N MET A 563 2.28 -27.30 38.07
CA MET A 563 2.06 -28.65 37.56
C MET A 563 2.60 -29.69 38.54
N PHE A 564 1.82 -30.74 38.81
CA PHE A 564 2.32 -31.89 39.54
C PHE A 564 3.23 -32.74 38.64
N VAL A 565 4.47 -32.94 39.07
CA VAL A 565 5.52 -33.65 38.33
C VAL A 565 6.03 -34.88 39.07
N ASP A 566 5.38 -35.27 40.16
CA ASP A 566 5.78 -36.40 41.01
C ASP A 566 7.17 -36.18 41.68
N LYS A 567 7.56 -37.04 42.62
CA LYS A 567 8.85 -36.97 43.34
C LYS A 567 10.01 -37.57 42.55
N ASN A 568 9.69 -38.21 41.44
CA ASN A 568 10.60 -39.00 40.62
C ASN A 568 11.20 -38.23 39.43
N LEU A 569 11.04 -36.91 39.41
CA LEU A 569 11.61 -36.05 38.37
C LEU A 569 13.14 -36.00 38.53
N VAL A 570 13.85 -36.28 37.45
CA VAL A 570 15.32 -36.35 37.41
C VAL A 570 15.91 -35.10 36.75
N TYR A 571 15.24 -34.55 35.73
CA TYR A 571 15.76 -33.40 34.98
C TYR A 571 14.63 -32.49 34.51
N ALA A 572 14.86 -31.18 34.61
CA ALA A 572 14.02 -30.14 34.05
C ALA A 572 14.88 -28.98 33.54
N ALA A 573 14.70 -28.58 32.29
CA ALA A 573 15.43 -27.48 31.67
C ALA A 573 14.65 -26.88 30.49
N ILE A 574 15.14 -25.76 29.94
CA ILE A 574 14.68 -25.25 28.65
C ILE A 574 15.00 -26.30 27.57
N PHE A 575 14.01 -26.62 26.76
CA PHE A 575 14.08 -27.66 25.75
C PHE A 575 14.91 -27.18 24.56
N ASP A 576 16.14 -27.69 24.48
CA ASP A 576 16.96 -27.65 23.29
C ASP A 576 16.84 -28.98 22.54
N ARG A 577 16.50 -28.89 21.25
CA ARG A 577 16.30 -30.03 20.36
C ARG A 577 17.58 -30.83 20.13
N ASP A 578 18.70 -30.13 20.00
CA ASP A 578 19.96 -30.67 19.50
C ASP A 578 20.99 -30.91 20.63
N HIS A 579 20.66 -30.49 21.85
CA HIS A 579 21.50 -30.71 23.02
C HIS A 579 21.61 -32.21 23.37
N VAL A 580 22.86 -32.66 23.56
CA VAL A 580 23.19 -34.08 23.70
C VAL A 580 23.27 -34.47 25.18
N MET A 581 22.40 -35.38 25.58
CA MET A 581 22.27 -35.93 26.93
C MET A 581 23.04 -37.23 27.08
N THR A 582 23.48 -37.53 28.31
CA THR A 582 24.07 -38.81 28.72
C THR A 582 23.14 -39.52 29.69
N LEU A 583 22.71 -40.74 29.35
CA LEU A 583 21.81 -41.57 30.16
C LEU A 583 22.43 -42.94 30.41
N VAL A 584 22.40 -43.37 31.68
CA VAL A 584 22.57 -44.78 32.06
C VAL A 584 21.28 -45.29 32.64
N TYR A 585 20.76 -46.37 32.07
CA TYR A 585 19.51 -46.99 32.51
C TYR A 585 19.66 -48.49 32.66
N GLU A 586 18.87 -49.07 33.56
CA GLU A 586 18.71 -50.51 33.72
C GLU A 586 17.43 -50.95 33.01
N ALA A 587 17.53 -51.93 32.12
CA ALA A 587 16.38 -52.61 31.50
C ALA A 587 16.66 -54.12 31.52
N ASP A 588 15.68 -54.92 31.95
CA ASP A 588 15.79 -56.38 32.06
C ASP A 588 17.01 -56.87 32.86
N GLY A 589 17.42 -56.12 33.89
CA GLY A 589 18.59 -56.45 34.73
C GLY A 589 19.95 -56.16 34.09
N ILE A 590 19.98 -55.49 32.93
CA ILE A 590 21.20 -55.10 32.21
C ILE A 590 21.29 -53.57 32.19
N SER A 591 22.43 -53.02 32.60
CA SER A 591 22.66 -51.57 32.51
C SER A 591 23.22 -51.21 31.14
N HIS A 592 22.63 -50.19 30.53
CA HIS A 592 22.99 -49.66 29.23
C HIS A 592 23.43 -48.20 29.34
N LEU A 593 24.42 -47.81 28.55
CA LEU A 593 24.91 -46.44 28.42
C LEU A 593 24.49 -45.87 27.07
N LYS A 594 23.98 -44.63 27.07
CA LYS A 594 23.46 -43.98 25.88
C LYS A 594 23.78 -42.49 25.86
N ARG A 595 24.13 -42.00 24.67
CA ARG A 595 24.16 -40.57 24.33
C ARG A 595 23.10 -40.28 23.28
N PHE A 596 22.29 -39.25 23.48
CA PHE A 596 21.21 -38.92 22.56
C PHE A 596 20.81 -37.44 22.65
N ALA A 597 20.23 -36.91 21.58
CA ALA A 597 19.50 -35.64 21.59
C ALA A 597 17.99 -35.94 21.49
N PHE A 598 17.15 -35.11 22.11
CA PHE A 598 15.70 -35.36 22.16
C PHE A 598 15.01 -35.24 20.79
N GLY A 599 15.54 -34.42 19.88
CA GLY A 599 14.99 -34.26 18.54
C GLY A 599 13.61 -33.61 18.53
N GLY A 600 12.82 -33.81 17.47
CA GLY A 600 11.48 -33.23 17.36
C GLY A 600 10.45 -33.95 18.22
N VAL A 601 9.73 -33.20 19.08
CA VAL A 601 8.78 -33.75 20.05
C VAL A 601 7.45 -32.97 19.99
N ILE A 602 6.32 -33.68 20.00
CA ILE A 602 4.99 -33.07 20.18
C ILE A 602 4.79 -32.75 21.67
N GLN A 603 4.33 -31.55 21.98
CA GLN A 603 4.08 -31.10 23.36
C GLN A 603 3.00 -31.95 24.06
N ASN A 604 3.09 -32.01 25.39
CA ASN A 604 2.14 -32.71 26.27
C ASN A 604 1.95 -34.20 25.98
N LYS A 605 2.83 -34.80 25.18
CA LYS A 605 2.87 -36.23 24.91
C LYS A 605 4.05 -36.85 25.64
N ASP A 606 3.81 -37.99 26.27
CA ASP A 606 4.84 -38.76 26.93
C ASP A 606 5.60 -39.61 25.91
N TYR A 607 6.92 -39.59 26.04
CA TYR A 607 7.85 -40.40 25.26
C TYR A 607 8.80 -41.13 26.22
N ALA A 608 9.51 -42.13 25.71
CA ALA A 608 10.51 -42.86 26.48
C ALA A 608 11.91 -42.65 25.89
N CYS A 609 12.92 -42.52 26.75
CA CYS A 609 14.34 -42.49 26.38
C CYS A 609 14.91 -43.90 26.08
N VAL A 610 14.04 -44.91 26.09
CA VAL A 610 14.34 -46.34 25.90
C VAL A 610 13.42 -46.93 24.83
N PRO A 611 13.76 -48.10 24.25
CA PRO A 611 12.89 -48.79 23.30
C PRO A 611 11.49 -49.08 23.87
N GLY A 612 10.47 -49.07 23.00
CA GLY A 612 9.08 -49.28 23.43
C GLY A 612 8.84 -50.68 23.96
N GLY A 613 8.23 -50.78 25.15
CA GLY A 613 7.88 -52.05 25.80
C GLY A 613 8.85 -52.50 26.89
N GLU A 614 9.98 -51.83 27.07
CA GLU A 614 10.94 -52.12 28.15
C GLU A 614 10.59 -51.30 29.41
N SER A 615 10.48 -51.97 30.57
CA SER A 615 10.46 -51.28 31.85
C SER A 615 11.90 -50.91 32.22
N ALA A 616 12.22 -49.62 32.14
CA ALA A 616 13.56 -49.12 32.38
C ALA A 616 13.62 -48.18 33.59
N ARG A 617 14.71 -48.28 34.35
CA ARG A 617 15.01 -47.37 35.46
C ARG A 617 16.25 -46.55 35.13
N CYS A 618 16.13 -45.23 35.19
CA CYS A 618 17.24 -44.30 35.09
C CYS A 618 18.15 -44.45 36.32
N LEU A 619 19.41 -44.77 36.07
CA LEU A 619 20.46 -44.85 37.09
C LEU A 619 21.29 -43.55 37.13
N PHE A 620 21.48 -42.91 35.98
CA PHE A 620 22.22 -41.66 35.84
C PHE A 620 21.69 -40.86 34.64
N PHE A 621 21.48 -39.57 34.82
CA PHE A 621 21.15 -38.64 33.75
C PHE A 621 21.99 -37.38 33.90
N SER A 622 22.56 -36.89 32.80
CA SER A 622 23.25 -35.60 32.77
C SER A 622 23.07 -34.95 31.40
N ASP A 623 22.92 -33.63 31.43
CA ASP A 623 22.96 -32.73 30.27
C ASP A 623 24.37 -32.35 29.84
N SER A 624 25.38 -32.92 30.49
CA SER A 624 26.79 -32.79 30.12
C SER A 624 27.30 -34.06 29.44
N GLN A 625 28.45 -33.95 28.78
CA GLN A 625 29.18 -35.06 28.17
C GLN A 625 30.44 -35.39 29.00
N PRO A 626 30.26 -36.05 30.17
CA PRO A 626 31.37 -36.30 31.07
C PRO A 626 32.44 -37.17 30.39
N ALA A 627 33.71 -36.88 30.69
CA ALA A 627 34.84 -37.64 30.14
C ALA A 627 34.92 -39.05 30.74
N THR A 628 34.51 -39.20 32.00
CA THR A 628 34.55 -40.47 32.74
C THR A 628 33.32 -40.61 33.62
N LEU A 629 32.73 -41.82 33.64
CA LEU A 629 31.75 -42.26 34.62
C LEU A 629 32.39 -43.30 35.54
N TYR A 630 32.34 -43.04 36.84
CA TYR A 630 32.82 -43.95 37.88
C TYR A 630 31.64 -44.78 38.37
N VAL A 631 31.72 -46.11 38.22
CA VAL A 631 30.65 -47.05 38.55
C VAL A 631 31.10 -48.00 39.64
N LYS A 632 30.35 -48.08 40.74
CA LYS A 632 30.51 -49.10 41.79
C LYS A 632 29.39 -50.12 41.71
N TYR A 633 29.75 -51.40 41.84
CA TYR A 633 28.80 -52.49 41.82
C TYR A 633 28.38 -52.92 43.22
N ALA A 634 27.14 -53.41 43.35
CA ALA A 634 26.69 -54.04 44.58
C ALA A 634 27.49 -55.33 44.86
N PRO A 635 27.80 -55.63 46.13
CA PRO A 635 28.60 -56.81 46.48
C PRO A 635 27.84 -58.10 46.18
N ARG A 636 28.49 -59.04 45.46
CA ARG A 636 27.99 -60.37 45.16
C ARG A 636 29.07 -61.42 45.45
N LYS A 637 28.67 -62.58 45.98
CA LYS A 637 29.58 -63.69 46.32
C LYS A 637 30.36 -64.15 45.06
N GLY A 638 31.69 -64.13 45.12
CA GLY A 638 32.58 -64.53 44.02
C GLY A 638 32.87 -63.45 42.97
N GLN A 639 32.45 -62.19 43.19
CA GLN A 639 32.70 -61.09 42.28
C GLN A 639 34.13 -60.56 42.43
N GLN A 640 34.90 -60.56 41.34
CA GLN A 640 36.31 -60.10 41.33
C GLN A 640 36.47 -58.60 41.03
N ILE A 641 35.51 -58.00 40.30
CA ILE A 641 35.56 -56.58 39.91
C ILE A 641 34.41 -55.85 40.61
N HIS A 642 34.76 -54.95 41.51
CA HIS A 642 33.82 -54.18 42.34
C HIS A 642 33.56 -52.75 41.82
N GLN A 643 34.44 -52.22 40.98
CA GLN A 643 34.33 -50.88 40.43
C GLN A 643 34.97 -50.78 39.04
N GLN A 644 34.44 -49.90 38.18
CA GLN A 644 34.92 -49.69 36.80
C GLN A 644 34.70 -48.25 36.33
N GLU A 645 35.56 -47.80 35.42
CA GLU A 645 35.45 -46.51 34.74
C GLU A 645 34.94 -46.71 33.31
N PHE A 646 33.95 -45.93 32.90
CA PHE A 646 33.44 -45.89 31.52
C PHE A 646 33.66 -44.52 30.91
N ASP A 647 33.94 -44.48 29.61
CA ASP A 647 34.07 -43.24 28.83
C ASP A 647 32.84 -43.09 27.92
N PRO A 648 31.87 -42.22 28.26
CA PRO A 648 30.67 -42.01 27.46
C PRO A 648 30.96 -41.45 26.07
N ARG A 649 32.07 -40.73 25.86
CA ARG A 649 32.36 -40.06 24.58
C ARG A 649 32.62 -41.06 23.46
N LYS A 650 33.01 -42.30 23.81
CA LYS A 650 33.17 -43.42 22.88
C LYS A 650 31.84 -43.98 22.35
N VAL A 651 30.71 -43.63 22.97
CA VAL A 651 29.37 -44.02 22.52
C VAL A 651 28.88 -43.04 21.46
N ALA A 652 28.48 -43.56 20.30
CA ALA A 652 27.87 -42.75 19.25
C ALA A 652 26.53 -42.15 19.71
N ILE A 653 26.21 -40.95 19.21
CA ILE A 653 24.93 -40.29 19.49
C ILE A 653 23.82 -41.07 18.76
N ARG A 654 22.79 -41.48 19.51
CA ARG A 654 21.63 -42.24 19.01
C ARG A 654 20.34 -41.45 19.21
N THR A 655 19.22 -41.97 18.72
CA THR A 655 17.89 -41.37 18.99
C THR A 655 17.34 -41.80 20.36
N PRO A 656 16.38 -41.07 20.95
CA PRO A 656 15.75 -41.45 22.21
C PRO A 656 15.12 -42.84 22.21
N LYS A 657 14.69 -43.37 21.07
CA LYS A 657 14.07 -44.71 21.00
C LYS A 657 15.06 -45.86 20.79
N THR A 658 16.30 -45.57 20.39
CA THR A 658 17.30 -46.60 20.12
C THR A 658 17.87 -47.16 21.43
N ARG A 659 18.06 -48.48 21.54
CA ARG A 659 18.69 -49.10 22.72
C ARG A 659 20.12 -48.56 22.92
N GLY A 660 20.54 -48.39 24.17
CA GLY A 660 21.92 -48.01 24.52
C GLY A 660 22.93 -49.14 24.26
N ILE A 661 24.21 -48.85 24.44
CA ILE A 661 25.27 -49.86 24.41
C ILE A 661 25.32 -50.57 25.76
N GLN A 662 25.42 -51.89 25.76
CA GLN A 662 25.47 -52.66 27.00
C GLN A 662 26.73 -52.31 27.79
N MET A 663 26.52 -51.86 29.03
CA MET A 663 27.58 -51.42 29.93
C MET A 663 28.00 -52.57 30.87
N THR A 664 27.03 -53.23 31.51
CA THR A 664 27.30 -54.32 32.47
C THR A 664 26.02 -55.06 32.83
N THR A 665 26.15 -56.33 33.23
CA THR A 665 25.08 -57.16 33.81
C THR A 665 25.12 -57.17 35.35
N LYS A 666 26.12 -56.50 35.95
CA LYS A 666 26.26 -56.39 37.40
C LYS A 666 25.38 -55.26 37.91
N LYS A 667 24.71 -55.49 39.03
CA LYS A 667 23.89 -54.47 39.69
C LYS A 667 24.76 -53.30 40.13
N ILE A 668 24.44 -52.10 39.65
CA ILE A 668 25.14 -50.86 40.01
C ILE A 668 24.62 -50.38 41.37
N ALA A 669 25.54 -50.10 42.29
CA ALA A 669 25.24 -49.53 43.59
C ALA A 669 25.35 -48.00 43.58
N ASP A 670 26.34 -47.45 42.86
CA ASP A 670 26.57 -46.01 42.76
C ASP A 670 27.21 -45.66 41.40
N ILE A 671 26.82 -44.51 40.85
CA ILE A 671 27.32 -43.99 39.58
C ILE A 671 27.45 -42.46 39.65
N SER A 672 28.63 -41.95 39.32
CA SER A 672 28.91 -40.53 39.39
C SER A 672 29.95 -40.08 38.36
N THR A 673 29.96 -38.79 38.06
CA THR A 673 31.01 -38.12 37.28
C THR A 673 32.25 -37.80 38.11
N GLN A 674 32.12 -37.83 39.45
CA GLN A 674 33.21 -37.64 40.40
C GLN A 674 33.57 -38.97 41.07
N LYS A 675 34.83 -39.11 41.50
CA LYS A 675 35.29 -40.31 42.22
C LYS A 675 34.51 -40.46 43.53
N PRO A 676 33.77 -41.56 43.74
CA PRO A 676 33.07 -41.83 44.99
C PRO A 676 34.05 -41.97 46.16
N ARG A 677 33.59 -41.72 47.40
CA ARG A 677 34.40 -41.99 48.60
C ARG A 677 34.84 -43.47 48.63
N ASN A 678 36.09 -43.74 48.95
CA ASN A 678 36.75 -45.06 48.89
C ASN A 678 36.82 -45.65 47.47
N TRP A 679 37.25 -44.87 46.49
CA TRP A 679 37.56 -45.35 45.14
C TRP A 679 39.01 -45.86 45.09
N ASP A 680 39.20 -47.13 44.76
CA ASP A 680 40.54 -47.72 44.66
C ASP A 680 41.10 -47.64 43.22
N ASP A 681 41.96 -46.66 42.97
CA ASP A 681 42.58 -46.44 41.64
C ASP A 681 43.35 -47.66 41.09
N LYS A 682 43.62 -48.69 41.91
CA LYS A 682 44.33 -49.93 41.52
C LYS A 682 43.41 -51.16 41.36
N ALA A 683 42.13 -51.09 41.73
CA ALA A 683 41.27 -52.28 41.89
C ALA A 683 40.35 -52.65 40.70
N GLY A 684 40.43 -51.96 39.55
CA GLY A 684 39.48 -52.24 38.46
C GLY A 684 40.04 -51.97 37.05
N PRO A 685 39.85 -52.89 36.08
CA PRO A 685 40.13 -52.58 34.68
C PRO A 685 39.13 -51.55 34.16
N LYS A 686 39.55 -50.71 33.19
CA LYS A 686 38.65 -49.82 32.44
C LYS A 686 37.50 -50.65 31.86
N GLY A 687 36.27 -50.17 32.03
CA GLY A 687 35.07 -50.82 31.52
C GLY A 687 35.09 -50.93 30.00
N ALA A 688 34.89 -52.14 29.48
CA ALA A 688 34.69 -52.35 28.05
C ALA A 688 33.20 -52.22 27.73
N LEU A 689 32.85 -51.31 26.83
CA LEU A 689 31.50 -51.20 26.30
C LEU A 689 31.29 -52.32 25.27
N LEU A 690 30.36 -53.22 25.53
CA LEU A 690 30.08 -54.38 24.67
C LEU A 690 29.26 -53.89 23.47
N LYS A 691 29.84 -53.99 22.26
CA LYS A 691 29.26 -53.46 21.02
C LYS A 691 27.93 -54.12 20.65
#